data_AF-A0A1H1C539-F1
#
_entry.id   AF-A0A1H1C539-F1
#
_cell.length_a   1.000
_cell.length_b   1.000
_cell.length_c   1.000
_cell.angle_alpha   90.00
_cell.angle_beta   90.00
_cell.angle_gamma   90.00
#
_symmetry.space_group_name_H-M   'P 1'
#
loop_
_entity.id
_entity.type
_entity.pdbx_description
1 polymer ?
#
loop_
_entity_poly.entity_id
_entity_poly.type
_entity_poly.pdbx_seq_one_letter_code
_entity_poly.pdbx_strand_id
1 'polypeptide(L)'
;MNGTAPRATTRTWVGLAVLVLPMLLIAIDGVVLIFALADIAEDLEPTGAQQLWILDIYSLMLAGLLITMSSLGDRFGRRKVLLAGAVIFAVASVFGALSSEPWMLIASRALLGVGGAMIMPGTLSLIRNMFLDRDQRRTAMAVWSASGALGAAAGPIVGGWLIEAFTWHAIFLMNIPVMVLLLILAPILVPESRNPNPGRIDPLSIVLSLVGMISFVYGVKTFAEGDEPRIALITFVAGLVLLVLFVIRQLKMPVPMLNVRLFRSRSFAGAVVIDFLSVFALVGAMFALTQFLQLVAGLSIMKSALWMLPQAGMSACAGFIAAALVKRFPTSIIVAIGGAITAGGFSMLLTLSPDTEPWFIAIALALVGLGAGVGMTLTNDIIMSSVRPEESGQAAGISETAYELGTAFGTAILGSVLLGFYRNGLDDKAPSGLPDGVLDSAKETLAAALLHARELPSDIGAALYTAATESFTSALSWTGGIGAAILLAVAIFAAVMLRGVSAQQDLTKDPHGDDSDAGHGPDEADEKLAPTTPPAITDTVEIAPVQRADLAGAATAEPGTMPARASGASLTRREIDEIRAQNASLAAELADLRTDYRAIAGNARLQASGITDPAEFVIERTAPTGARAGRIVLPHGEIVTPAYLPVAGRGAVAGLTPHELTDLGAQALAVDLHELFLQPGPDLIEGAGGIGRVMAWSAPVVGDPGLSTVGPRHATRITDEGIAFRSRVDGSSHHWSPEDPVRLAHRMGCDITFALADPTDPVRTERWARRALAERGWQAADGKDALSLWAVVTGDGDPETRRSAARGLRRIADEDRRAGGLGFGGYRFEGASALSGAIAELEADRPRYLAAVTGPAELLAAIEAGVDLIDGTAPARAAEQGHVFTTDGVLDLTDPALREDFRPLDPNGRRVLGAHRTDGFTRAYVHHLFAANEGLAVTLCTAHNEHFFVALAAAAREAIRNGTYPRFAESVLRGAGGELVS
;
A
#
# COMPACT_ATOMS: atom_id res chain seq x y z
N MET A 1 -38.68 46.73 -9.11
CA MET A 1 -37.21 46.88 -9.08
C MET A 1 -36.58 45.51 -9.33
N ASN A 2 -36.15 45.23 -10.56
CA ASN A 2 -35.52 43.95 -10.93
C ASN A 2 -34.03 44.01 -10.57
N GLY A 3 -33.71 43.82 -9.29
CA GLY A 3 -32.31 43.73 -8.84
C GLY A 3 -31.74 42.37 -9.18
N THR A 4 -30.81 42.29 -10.14
CA THR A 4 -29.99 41.10 -10.35
C THR A 4 -29.16 40.84 -9.10
N ALA A 5 -29.15 39.59 -8.63
CA ALA A 5 -28.39 39.21 -7.44
C ALA A 5 -26.90 39.59 -7.60
N PRO A 6 -26.23 40.07 -6.55
CA PRO A 6 -24.84 40.48 -6.64
C PRO A 6 -23.94 39.30 -7.06
N ARG A 7 -23.05 39.53 -8.02
CA ARG A 7 -22.10 38.52 -8.50
C ARG A 7 -20.97 38.29 -7.49
N ALA A 8 -20.46 37.06 -7.46
CA ALA A 8 -19.34 36.63 -6.63
C ALA A 8 -18.04 37.38 -6.98
N THR A 9 -17.29 37.77 -5.96
CA THR A 9 -15.98 38.45 -6.09
C THR A 9 -14.85 37.42 -6.16
N THR A 10 -13.63 37.85 -6.52
CA THR A 10 -12.44 37.00 -6.45
C THR A 10 -12.26 36.36 -5.07
N ARG A 11 -12.51 37.12 -3.99
CA ARG A 11 -12.47 36.62 -2.61
C ARG A 11 -13.43 35.44 -2.39
N THR A 12 -14.62 35.50 -2.99
CA THR A 12 -15.63 34.43 -2.91
C THR A 12 -15.15 33.15 -3.59
N TRP A 13 -14.50 33.25 -4.75
CA TRP A 13 -13.93 32.10 -5.48
C TRP A 13 -12.73 31.48 -4.77
N VAL A 14 -11.84 32.29 -4.18
CA VAL A 14 -10.75 31.76 -3.35
C VAL A 14 -11.33 31.11 -2.08
N GLY A 15 -12.39 31.67 -1.50
CA GLY A 15 -13.12 31.05 -0.40
C GLY A 15 -13.72 29.68 -0.76
N LEU A 16 -14.22 29.50 -1.99
CA LEU A 16 -14.66 28.20 -2.49
C LEU A 16 -13.50 27.20 -2.51
N ALA A 17 -12.33 27.57 -3.05
CA ALA A 17 -11.16 26.70 -3.07
C ALA A 17 -10.78 26.22 -1.65
N VAL A 18 -10.89 27.09 -0.65
CA VAL A 18 -10.67 26.75 0.76
C VAL A 18 -11.71 25.76 1.30
N LEU A 19 -12.98 25.85 0.88
CA LEU A 19 -14.04 24.92 1.31
C LEU A 19 -13.98 23.56 0.60
N VAL A 20 -13.37 23.50 -0.59
CA VAL A 20 -13.24 22.30 -1.42
C VAL A 20 -12.10 21.39 -0.92
N LEU A 21 -10.99 21.96 -0.44
CA LEU A 21 -9.85 21.21 0.09
C LEU A 21 -10.20 20.20 1.20
N PRO A 22 -10.95 20.55 2.26
CA PRO A 22 -11.31 19.59 3.29
C PRO A 22 -12.29 18.53 2.79
N MET A 23 -13.15 18.84 1.81
CA MET A 23 -14.03 17.86 1.19
C MET A 23 -13.24 16.80 0.41
N LEU A 24 -12.27 17.25 -0.41
CA LEU A 24 -11.33 16.39 -1.11
C LEU A 24 -10.59 15.47 -0.14
N LEU A 25 -10.07 16.03 0.95
CA LEU A 25 -9.33 15.30 1.97
C LEU A 25 -10.18 14.25 2.69
N ILE A 26 -11.40 14.60 3.10
CA ILE A 26 -12.34 13.69 3.77
C ILE A 26 -12.65 12.48 2.86
N ALA A 27 -12.82 12.72 1.55
CA ALA A 27 -13.04 11.65 0.59
C ALA A 27 -11.81 10.74 0.41
N ILE A 28 -10.59 11.30 0.45
CA ILE A 28 -9.33 10.54 0.42
C ILE A 28 -9.21 9.70 1.71
N ASP A 29 -9.37 10.33 2.89
CA ASP A 29 -9.23 9.68 4.22
C ASP A 29 -10.19 8.48 4.37
N GLY A 30 -11.42 8.61 3.86
CA GLY A 30 -12.41 7.53 3.89
C GLY A 30 -12.00 6.27 3.11
N VAL A 31 -11.10 6.39 2.14
CA VAL A 31 -10.68 5.30 1.24
C VAL A 31 -9.26 4.79 1.57
N VAL A 32 -8.34 5.69 1.92
CA VAL A 32 -6.92 5.38 2.09
C VAL A 32 -6.66 4.32 3.17
N LEU A 33 -7.40 4.34 4.28
CA LEU A 33 -7.16 3.41 5.40
C LEU A 33 -7.33 1.93 5.00
N ILE A 34 -8.21 1.63 4.04
CA ILE A 34 -8.44 0.26 3.55
C ILE A 34 -7.15 -0.32 2.96
N PHE A 35 -6.31 0.52 2.35
CA PHE A 35 -5.05 0.11 1.75
C PHE A 35 -3.92 -0.09 2.77
N ALA A 36 -4.03 0.54 3.94
CA ALA A 36 -3.09 0.36 5.05
C ALA A 36 -3.48 -0.77 6.00
N LEU A 37 -4.55 -1.50 5.71
CA LEU A 37 -5.11 -2.47 6.65
C LEU A 37 -4.12 -3.59 7.01
N ALA A 38 -3.28 -4.01 6.06
CA ALA A 38 -2.22 -4.98 6.30
C ALA A 38 -1.17 -4.42 7.29
N ASP A 39 -0.64 -3.22 7.01
CA ASP A 39 0.34 -2.55 7.88
C ASP A 39 -0.22 -2.16 9.27
N ILE A 40 -1.54 -1.93 9.37
CA ILE A 40 -2.22 -1.70 10.66
C ILE A 40 -2.40 -3.01 11.42
N ALA A 41 -2.71 -4.10 10.72
CA ALA A 41 -2.87 -5.42 11.33
C ALA A 41 -1.54 -5.95 11.88
N GLU A 42 -0.48 -5.68 11.12
CA GLU A 42 0.92 -5.82 11.46
C GLU A 42 1.32 -5.08 12.74
N ASP A 43 1.19 -3.73 12.75
CA ASP A 43 1.76 -2.90 13.81
C ASP A 43 0.95 -2.95 15.12
N LEU A 44 -0.36 -3.21 15.04
CA LEU A 44 -1.28 -3.10 16.17
C LEU A 44 -1.92 -4.43 16.59
N GLU A 45 -1.79 -5.50 15.81
CA GLU A 45 -2.41 -6.82 16.05
C GLU A 45 -3.89 -6.76 16.52
N PRO A 46 -4.78 -6.02 15.82
CA PRO A 46 -6.17 -5.87 16.22
C PRO A 46 -6.91 -7.21 16.14
N THR A 47 -7.76 -7.48 17.12
CA THR A 47 -8.73 -8.59 17.01
C THR A 47 -9.65 -8.36 15.79
N GLY A 48 -10.22 -9.42 15.21
CA GLY A 48 -11.12 -9.28 14.05
C GLY A 48 -12.26 -8.28 14.27
N ALA A 49 -12.82 -8.25 15.49
CA ALA A 49 -13.82 -7.24 15.87
C ALA A 49 -13.24 -5.82 15.88
N GLN A 50 -12.04 -5.61 16.42
CA GLN A 50 -11.39 -4.29 16.40
C GLN A 50 -11.06 -3.84 14.98
N GLN A 51 -10.64 -4.75 14.10
CA GLN A 51 -10.35 -4.45 12.71
C GLN A 51 -11.59 -3.96 11.95
N LEU A 52 -12.73 -4.63 12.13
CA LEU A 52 -14.02 -4.16 11.61
C LEU A 52 -14.38 -2.76 12.16
N TRP A 53 -14.21 -2.55 13.47
CA TRP A 53 -14.46 -1.25 14.08
C TRP A 53 -13.54 -0.14 13.56
N ILE A 54 -12.25 -0.40 13.31
CA ILE A 54 -11.30 0.57 12.74
C ILE A 54 -11.80 1.08 11.37
N LEU A 55 -12.31 0.17 10.54
CA LEU A 55 -12.85 0.48 9.22
C LEU A 55 -14.18 1.23 9.32
N ASP A 56 -15.09 0.74 10.16
CA ASP A 56 -16.48 1.18 10.15
C ASP A 56 -16.80 2.39 11.03
N ILE A 57 -16.13 2.56 12.18
CA ILE A 57 -16.53 3.52 13.21
C ILE A 57 -16.58 4.96 12.69
N TYR A 58 -15.67 5.32 11.78
CA TYR A 58 -15.62 6.63 11.15
C TYR A 58 -16.91 6.93 10.37
N SER A 59 -17.32 6.02 9.48
CA SER A 59 -18.54 6.16 8.68
C SER A 59 -19.79 6.16 9.55
N LEU A 60 -19.81 5.36 10.62
CA LEU A 60 -20.92 5.30 11.59
C LEU A 60 -21.04 6.62 12.38
N MET A 61 -19.93 7.17 12.85
CA MET A 61 -19.91 8.47 13.53
C MET A 61 -20.30 9.61 12.58
N LEU A 62 -19.78 9.58 11.35
CA LEU A 62 -20.11 10.54 10.30
C LEU A 62 -21.63 10.54 10.06
N ALA A 63 -22.19 9.41 9.63
CA ALA A 63 -23.61 9.26 9.33
C ALA A 63 -24.51 9.60 10.52
N GLY A 64 -24.15 9.17 11.73
CA GLY A 64 -24.95 9.39 12.94
C GLY A 64 -25.00 10.84 13.40
N LEU A 65 -23.99 11.65 13.07
CA LEU A 65 -23.85 13.02 13.57
C LEU A 65 -24.19 14.10 12.53
N LEU A 66 -24.34 13.78 11.24
CA LEU A 66 -24.64 14.76 10.18
C LEU A 66 -25.83 15.67 10.51
N ILE A 67 -26.97 15.09 10.92
CA ILE A 67 -28.17 15.86 11.27
C ILE A 67 -27.93 16.78 12.48
N THR A 68 -27.25 16.25 13.49
CA THR A 68 -26.93 16.97 14.74
C THR A 68 -25.99 18.13 14.48
N MET A 69 -24.88 17.90 13.77
CA MET A 69 -23.85 18.90 13.50
C MET A 69 -24.33 19.97 12.51
N SER A 70 -25.18 19.59 11.56
CA SER A 70 -25.92 20.53 10.71
C SER A 70 -26.74 21.52 11.54
N SER A 71 -27.53 21.04 12.51
CA SER A 71 -28.32 21.92 13.39
C SER A 71 -27.45 22.78 14.31
N LEU A 72 -26.34 22.21 14.79
CA LEU A 72 -25.35 22.93 15.60
C LEU A 72 -24.74 24.09 14.80
N GLY A 73 -24.43 23.87 13.52
CA GLY A 73 -23.96 24.87 12.57
C GLY A 73 -24.95 26.00 12.38
N ASP A 74 -26.23 25.68 12.19
CA ASP A 74 -27.29 26.69 12.09
C ASP A 74 -27.41 27.53 13.37
N ARG A 75 -27.17 26.96 14.55
CA ARG A 75 -27.27 27.68 15.83
C ARG A 75 -26.07 28.56 16.14
N PHE A 76 -24.86 27.99 16.11
CA PHE A 76 -23.66 28.66 16.59
C PHE A 76 -22.91 29.42 15.49
N GLY A 77 -23.18 29.11 14.23
CA GLY A 77 -22.46 29.62 13.08
C GLY A 77 -21.80 28.50 12.30
N ARG A 78 -22.11 28.41 11.01
CA ARG A 78 -21.69 27.31 10.13
C ARG A 78 -20.18 27.31 9.92
N ARG A 79 -19.57 28.49 9.81
CA ARG A 79 -18.11 28.61 9.71
C ARG A 79 -17.44 28.27 11.03
N LYS A 80 -18.01 28.68 12.18
CA LYS A 80 -17.47 28.31 13.50
C LYS A 80 -17.49 26.81 13.74
N VAL A 81 -18.60 26.14 13.40
CA VAL A 81 -18.70 24.68 13.51
C VAL A 81 -17.75 23.99 12.55
N LEU A 82 -17.61 24.47 11.31
CA LEU A 82 -16.60 23.97 10.37
C LEU A 82 -15.17 24.11 10.92
N LEU A 83 -14.81 25.26 11.50
CA LEU A 83 -13.49 25.48 12.10
C LEU A 83 -13.25 24.60 13.34
N ALA A 84 -14.26 24.44 14.20
CA ALA A 84 -14.19 23.52 15.33
C ALA A 84 -14.01 22.06 14.85
N GLY A 85 -14.73 21.67 13.79
CA GLY A 85 -14.56 20.40 13.11
C GLY A 85 -13.15 20.21 12.59
N ALA A 86 -12.57 21.24 11.96
CA ALA A 86 -11.19 21.21 11.47
C ALA A 86 -10.15 21.04 12.59
N VAL A 87 -10.36 21.69 13.75
CA VAL A 87 -9.51 21.46 14.94
C VAL A 87 -9.64 20.02 15.43
N ILE A 88 -10.87 19.51 15.59
CA ILE A 88 -11.10 18.13 16.02
C ILE A 88 -10.46 17.15 15.04
N PHE A 89 -10.62 17.37 13.73
CA PHE A 89 -10.06 16.54 12.68
C PHE A 89 -8.53 16.54 12.71
N ALA A 90 -7.90 17.71 12.86
CA ALA A 90 -6.44 17.82 12.94
C ALA A 90 -5.88 17.17 14.20
N VAL A 91 -6.51 17.38 15.36
CA VAL A 91 -6.10 16.79 16.64
C VAL A 91 -6.31 15.26 16.62
N ALA A 92 -7.46 14.80 16.12
CA ALA A 92 -7.73 13.39 15.94
C ALA A 92 -6.75 12.73 14.97
N SER A 93 -6.33 13.45 13.92
CA SER A 93 -5.29 12.99 13.01
C SER A 93 -3.93 12.85 13.71
N VAL A 94 -3.57 13.78 14.60
CA VAL A 94 -2.35 13.62 15.43
C VAL A 94 -2.49 12.40 16.35
N PHE A 95 -3.64 12.18 16.99
CA PHE A 95 -3.87 10.97 17.79
C PHE A 95 -3.81 9.69 16.96
N GLY A 96 -4.36 9.69 15.73
CA GLY A 96 -4.26 8.58 14.79
C GLY A 96 -2.82 8.28 14.41
N ALA A 97 -2.03 9.32 14.08
CA ALA A 97 -0.62 9.19 13.77
C ALA A 97 0.25 8.74 14.96
N LEU A 98 -0.21 8.92 16.19
CA LEU A 98 0.47 8.47 17.42
C LEU A 98 -0.12 7.17 17.99
N SER A 99 -1.03 6.52 17.26
CA SER A 99 -1.69 5.30 17.73
C SER A 99 -0.69 4.14 17.79
N SER A 100 -0.55 3.57 18.98
CA SER A 100 0.28 2.39 19.28
C SER A 100 -0.55 1.18 19.70
N GLU A 101 -1.88 1.33 19.79
CA GLU A 101 -2.82 0.30 20.21
C GLU A 101 -4.10 0.39 19.35
N PRO A 102 -4.76 -0.75 19.02
CA PRO A 102 -5.97 -0.76 18.20
C PRO A 102 -7.09 0.17 18.69
N TRP A 103 -7.30 0.24 20.00
CA TRP A 103 -8.36 1.06 20.57
C TRP A 103 -8.09 2.57 20.41
N MET A 104 -6.81 2.99 20.39
CA MET A 104 -6.43 4.38 20.12
C MET A 104 -6.81 4.75 18.68
N LEU A 105 -6.61 3.82 17.75
CA LEU A 105 -6.97 3.99 16.36
C LEU A 105 -8.50 4.02 16.16
N ILE A 106 -9.24 3.15 16.84
CA ILE A 106 -10.71 3.21 16.85
C ILE A 106 -11.20 4.55 17.39
N ALA A 107 -10.63 5.02 18.51
CA ALA A 107 -10.99 6.30 19.11
C ALA A 107 -10.65 7.49 18.20
N SER A 108 -9.48 7.48 17.57
CA SER A 108 -9.06 8.53 16.64
C SER A 108 -9.95 8.55 15.40
N ARG A 109 -10.31 7.39 14.83
CA ARG A 109 -11.27 7.25 13.72
C ARG A 109 -12.67 7.73 14.09
N ALA A 110 -13.14 7.43 15.29
CA ALA A 110 -14.40 7.95 15.80
C ALA A 110 -14.37 9.49 15.83
N LEU A 111 -13.30 10.09 16.36
CA LEU A 111 -13.13 11.55 16.42
C LEU A 111 -12.98 12.19 15.03
N LEU A 112 -12.32 11.53 14.08
CA LEU A 112 -12.28 11.97 12.67
C LEU A 112 -13.68 12.00 12.07
N GLY A 113 -14.51 10.99 12.35
CA GLY A 113 -15.91 10.96 11.92
C GLY A 113 -16.73 12.12 12.51
N VAL A 114 -16.50 12.46 13.79
CA VAL A 114 -17.09 13.67 14.41
C VAL A 114 -16.66 14.93 13.67
N GLY A 115 -15.36 15.09 13.40
CA GLY A 115 -14.82 16.22 12.65
C GLY A 115 -15.40 16.33 11.23
N GLY A 116 -15.50 15.20 10.52
CA GLY A 116 -16.09 15.12 9.18
C GLY A 116 -17.55 15.56 9.17
N ALA A 117 -18.35 15.12 10.17
CA ALA A 117 -19.76 15.49 10.28
C ALA A 117 -19.99 16.97 10.53
N MET A 118 -19.00 17.66 11.13
CA MET A 118 -19.01 19.11 11.33
C MET A 118 -18.61 19.89 10.08
N ILE A 119 -17.82 19.28 9.20
CA ILE A 119 -17.28 19.93 8.00
C ILE A 119 -18.26 19.81 6.82
N MET A 120 -18.72 18.59 6.47
CA MET A 120 -19.43 18.34 5.20
C MET A 120 -20.69 19.21 5.02
N PRO A 121 -21.69 19.19 5.95
CA PRO A 121 -22.90 20.00 5.80
C PRO A 121 -22.61 21.51 5.82
N GLY A 122 -21.59 21.90 6.59
CA GLY A 122 -21.13 23.28 6.71
C GLY A 122 -20.63 23.85 5.38
N THR A 123 -19.85 23.05 4.62
CA THR A 123 -19.33 23.50 3.31
C THR A 123 -20.44 23.78 2.31
N LEU A 124 -21.40 22.86 2.13
CA LEU A 124 -22.51 23.01 1.19
C LEU A 124 -23.38 24.23 1.55
N SER A 125 -23.64 24.41 2.85
CA SER A 125 -24.44 25.53 3.35
C SER A 125 -23.72 26.89 3.26
N LEU A 126 -22.40 26.92 3.44
CA LEU A 126 -21.60 28.14 3.24
C LEU A 126 -21.52 28.52 1.76
N ILE A 127 -21.34 27.56 0.85
CA ILE A 127 -21.36 27.79 -0.60
C ILE A 127 -22.70 28.43 -1.02
N ARG A 128 -23.82 27.92 -0.49
CA ARG A 128 -25.17 28.47 -0.77
C ARG A 128 -25.31 29.95 -0.38
N ASN A 129 -24.64 30.38 0.68
CA ASN A 129 -24.68 31.76 1.18
C ASN A 129 -23.64 32.68 0.52
N MET A 130 -22.50 32.13 0.10
CA MET A 130 -21.44 32.87 -0.57
C MET A 130 -21.79 33.22 -2.02
N PHE A 131 -22.51 32.32 -2.71
CA PHE A 131 -22.88 32.48 -4.11
C PHE A 131 -24.39 32.79 -4.25
N LEU A 132 -24.69 34.08 -4.33
CA LEU A 132 -26.06 34.59 -4.46
C LEU A 132 -26.58 34.47 -5.90
N ASP A 133 -25.71 34.68 -6.89
CA ASP A 133 -26.02 34.44 -8.30
C ASP A 133 -26.20 32.94 -8.58
N ARG A 134 -27.28 32.60 -9.29
CA ARG A 134 -27.69 31.21 -9.54
C ARG A 134 -26.68 30.45 -10.41
N ASP A 135 -26.17 31.08 -11.46
CA ASP A 135 -25.25 30.43 -12.38
C ASP A 135 -23.90 30.19 -11.71
N GLN A 136 -23.39 31.18 -10.99
CA GLN A 136 -22.14 31.03 -10.24
C GLN A 136 -22.26 30.02 -9.10
N ARG A 137 -23.42 29.94 -8.41
CA ARG A 137 -23.65 28.93 -7.38
C ARG A 137 -23.61 27.52 -7.95
N ARG A 138 -24.22 27.29 -9.11
CA ARG A 138 -24.17 25.98 -9.79
C ARG A 138 -22.76 25.57 -10.15
N THR A 139 -21.96 26.51 -10.66
CA THR A 139 -20.53 26.26 -10.91
C THR A 139 -19.78 25.96 -9.60
N ALA A 140 -20.11 26.66 -8.51
CA ALA A 140 -19.49 26.40 -7.21
C ALA A 140 -19.86 25.00 -6.67
N MET A 141 -21.13 24.59 -6.78
CA MET A 141 -21.59 23.24 -6.43
C MET A 141 -20.94 22.18 -7.33
N ALA A 142 -20.76 22.47 -8.63
CA ALA A 142 -20.04 21.58 -9.54
C ALA A 142 -18.58 21.34 -9.10
N VAL A 143 -17.85 22.40 -8.73
CA VAL A 143 -16.47 22.29 -8.23
C VAL A 143 -16.44 21.50 -6.92
N TRP A 144 -17.41 21.72 -6.03
CA TRP A 144 -17.53 20.98 -4.78
C TRP A 144 -17.80 19.48 -5.01
N SER A 145 -18.79 19.12 -5.83
CA SER A 145 -19.08 17.72 -6.16
C SER A 145 -17.91 17.04 -6.86
N ALA A 146 -17.24 17.73 -7.79
CA ALA A 146 -16.06 17.23 -8.49
C ALA A 146 -14.92 16.89 -7.52
N SER A 147 -14.77 17.64 -6.43
CA SER A 147 -13.74 17.36 -5.42
C SER A 147 -13.99 16.09 -4.63
N GLY A 148 -15.25 15.75 -4.33
CA GLY A 148 -15.58 14.47 -3.70
C GLY A 148 -15.20 13.28 -4.60
N ALA A 149 -15.59 13.34 -5.88
CA ALA A 149 -15.26 12.30 -6.85
C ALA A 149 -13.73 12.18 -7.10
N LEU A 150 -13.05 13.32 -7.23
CA LEU A 150 -11.60 13.34 -7.39
C LEU A 150 -10.88 12.81 -6.15
N GLY A 151 -11.38 13.10 -4.95
CA GLY A 151 -10.81 12.63 -3.69
C GLY A 151 -10.93 11.12 -3.53
N ALA A 152 -12.11 10.56 -3.84
CA ALA A 152 -12.32 9.12 -3.84
C ALA A 152 -11.38 8.40 -4.82
N ALA A 153 -11.17 8.95 -6.02
CA ALA A 153 -10.24 8.39 -7.01
C ALA A 153 -8.77 8.61 -6.67
N ALA A 154 -8.43 9.73 -6.02
CA ALA A 154 -7.09 10.00 -5.54
C ALA A 154 -6.73 9.14 -4.32
N GLY A 155 -7.72 8.62 -3.57
CA GLY A 155 -7.56 7.76 -2.41
C GLY A 155 -6.51 6.66 -2.61
N PRO A 156 -6.70 5.69 -3.51
CA PRO A 156 -5.73 4.61 -3.73
C PRO A 156 -4.33 5.11 -4.15
N ILE A 157 -4.26 6.20 -4.93
CA ILE A 157 -2.99 6.73 -5.46
C ILE A 157 -2.19 7.43 -4.34
N VAL A 158 -2.84 8.34 -3.61
CA VAL A 158 -2.22 9.08 -2.51
C VAL A 158 -1.93 8.14 -1.35
N GLY A 159 -2.85 7.23 -1.04
CA GLY A 159 -2.67 6.21 0.00
C GLY A 159 -1.50 5.30 -0.29
N GLY A 160 -1.46 4.71 -1.49
CA GLY A 160 -0.34 3.86 -1.92
C GLY A 160 1.00 4.60 -1.86
N TRP A 161 1.06 5.82 -2.41
CA TRP A 161 2.27 6.63 -2.35
C TRP A 161 2.70 7.01 -0.93
N LEU A 162 1.76 7.35 -0.04
CA LEU A 162 2.06 7.70 1.36
C LEU A 162 2.57 6.50 2.15
N ILE A 163 1.95 5.33 1.96
CA ILE A 163 2.36 4.07 2.60
C ILE A 163 3.72 3.59 2.06
N GLU A 164 3.98 3.79 0.76
CA GLU A 164 5.24 3.42 0.13
C GLU A 164 6.39 4.35 0.55
N ALA A 165 6.17 5.67 0.55
CA ALA A 165 7.18 6.67 0.87
C ALA A 165 7.38 6.90 2.39
N PHE A 166 6.35 6.64 3.20
CA PHE A 166 6.32 6.89 4.66
C PHE A 166 5.63 5.71 5.39
N THR A 167 5.19 5.85 6.65
CA THR A 167 4.43 4.78 7.35
C THR A 167 2.92 4.99 7.20
N TRP A 168 2.09 4.00 7.59
CA TRP A 168 0.63 4.18 7.58
C TRP A 168 0.17 5.34 8.49
N HIS A 169 0.94 5.69 9.53
CA HIS A 169 0.70 6.90 10.34
C HIS A 169 0.68 8.19 9.50
N ALA A 170 1.41 8.23 8.38
CA ALA A 170 1.47 9.39 7.50
C ALA A 170 0.12 9.71 6.82
N ILE A 171 -0.76 8.72 6.70
CA ILE A 171 -2.14 8.90 6.21
C ILE A 171 -2.87 9.94 7.06
N PHE A 172 -2.72 9.85 8.38
CA PHE A 172 -3.32 10.81 9.30
C PHE A 172 -2.59 12.15 9.25
N LEU A 173 -1.26 12.15 9.13
CA LEU A 173 -0.48 13.39 9.07
C LEU A 173 -0.80 14.24 7.83
N MET A 174 -1.22 13.63 6.71
CA MET A 174 -1.61 14.35 5.49
C MET A 174 -2.79 15.30 5.73
N ASN A 175 -3.62 15.01 6.73
CA ASN A 175 -4.79 15.81 7.06
C ASN A 175 -4.41 17.17 7.67
N ILE A 176 -3.28 17.22 8.38
CA ILE A 176 -2.87 18.37 9.19
C ILE A 176 -2.58 19.61 8.33
N PRO A 177 -1.75 19.57 7.26
CA PRO A 177 -1.50 20.73 6.42
C PRO A 177 -2.78 21.36 5.86
N VAL A 178 -3.73 20.53 5.43
CA VAL A 178 -5.01 20.98 4.85
C VAL A 178 -5.88 21.63 5.93
N MET A 179 -5.98 21.01 7.11
CA MET A 179 -6.76 21.58 8.22
C MET A 179 -6.14 22.87 8.75
N VAL A 180 -4.82 22.97 8.84
CA VAL A 180 -4.13 24.22 9.20
C VAL A 180 -4.42 25.32 8.19
N LEU A 181 -4.36 25.00 6.89
CA LEU A 181 -4.68 25.95 5.83
C LEU A 181 -6.13 26.44 5.92
N LEU A 182 -7.07 25.53 6.20
CA LEU A 182 -8.48 25.86 6.42
C LEU A 182 -8.66 26.78 7.65
N LEU A 183 -8.00 26.48 8.76
CA LEU A 183 -8.07 27.26 10.00
C LEU A 183 -7.52 28.68 9.83
N ILE A 184 -6.51 28.87 8.98
CA ILE A 184 -5.93 30.19 8.68
C ILE A 184 -6.80 30.96 7.68
N LEU A 185 -7.22 30.33 6.59
CA LEU A 185 -7.84 31.02 5.46
C LEU A 185 -9.35 31.19 5.58
N ALA A 186 -10.08 30.26 6.20
CA ALA A 186 -11.54 30.35 6.29
C ALA A 186 -12.03 31.56 7.11
N PRO A 187 -11.42 31.95 8.25
CA PRO A 187 -11.83 33.16 8.98
C PRO A 187 -11.70 34.44 8.13
N ILE A 188 -10.73 34.45 7.21
CA ILE A 188 -10.42 35.59 6.34
C ILE A 188 -11.33 35.59 5.11
N LEU A 189 -11.57 34.44 4.48
CA LEU A 189 -12.21 34.38 3.16
C LEU A 189 -13.69 33.98 3.20
N VAL A 190 -14.10 33.22 4.22
CA VAL A 190 -15.46 32.68 4.33
C VAL A 190 -16.26 33.53 5.32
N PRO A 191 -17.43 34.05 4.94
CA PRO A 191 -18.28 34.82 5.85
C PRO A 191 -18.96 33.92 6.89
N GLU A 192 -19.30 34.48 8.05
CA GLU A 192 -20.12 33.77 9.04
C GLU A 192 -21.58 33.74 8.60
N SER A 193 -22.27 32.62 8.82
CA SER A 193 -23.71 32.52 8.63
C SER A 193 -24.34 31.59 9.67
N ARG A 194 -25.52 31.96 10.14
CA ARG A 194 -26.30 31.25 11.17
C ARG A 194 -27.78 31.49 10.98
N ASN A 195 -28.61 30.60 11.51
CA ASN A 195 -30.03 30.84 11.67
C ASN A 195 -30.23 31.89 12.79
N PRO A 196 -30.95 33.00 12.53
CA PRO A 196 -31.22 34.03 13.52
C PRO A 196 -32.19 33.58 14.63
N ASN A 197 -33.00 32.54 14.41
CA ASN A 197 -33.92 32.00 15.39
C ASN A 197 -33.71 30.48 15.61
N PRO A 198 -32.53 30.06 16.11
CA PRO A 198 -32.27 28.66 16.37
C PRO A 198 -33.03 28.26 17.65
N GLY A 199 -33.96 27.32 17.55
CA GLY A 199 -34.72 26.81 18.71
C GLY A 199 -33.83 26.27 19.85
N ARG A 200 -34.44 25.73 20.91
CA ARG A 200 -33.68 25.14 22.04
C ARG A 200 -32.91 23.88 21.61
N ILE A 201 -31.75 23.62 22.22
CA ILE A 201 -31.06 22.33 22.06
C ILE A 201 -32.00 21.26 22.63
N ASP A 202 -32.23 20.20 21.87
CA ASP A 202 -33.03 19.05 22.28
C ASP A 202 -32.14 17.80 22.38
N PRO A 203 -31.49 17.57 23.54
CA PRO A 203 -30.58 16.44 23.72
C PRO A 203 -31.23 15.09 23.44
N LEU A 204 -32.53 14.96 23.72
CA LEU A 204 -33.27 13.74 23.44
C LEU A 204 -33.35 13.48 21.93
N SER A 205 -33.63 14.51 21.12
CA SER A 205 -33.64 14.36 19.66
C SER A 205 -32.26 14.04 19.10
N ILE A 206 -31.20 14.60 19.68
CA ILE A 206 -29.81 14.27 19.31
C ILE A 206 -29.50 12.80 19.58
N VAL A 207 -29.85 12.30 20.76
CA VAL A 207 -29.64 10.89 21.12
C VAL A 207 -30.49 9.96 20.26
N LEU A 208 -31.76 10.30 20.03
CA LEU A 208 -32.65 9.50 19.17
C LEU A 208 -32.13 9.42 17.73
N SER A 209 -31.67 10.54 17.15
CA SER A 209 -31.10 10.54 15.80
C SER A 209 -29.77 9.79 15.74
N LEU A 210 -28.87 10.03 16.70
CA LEU A 210 -27.54 9.42 16.73
C LEU A 210 -27.60 7.91 16.93
N VAL A 211 -28.24 7.46 18.01
CA VAL A 211 -28.38 6.03 18.34
C VAL A 211 -29.25 5.34 17.30
N GLY A 212 -30.31 6.01 16.83
CA GLY A 212 -31.17 5.50 15.78
C GLY A 212 -30.41 5.24 14.48
N MET A 213 -29.62 6.22 14.01
CA MET A 213 -28.87 6.11 12.77
C MET A 213 -27.74 5.07 12.86
N ILE A 214 -26.95 5.08 13.95
CA ILE A 214 -25.88 4.10 14.15
C ILE A 214 -26.46 2.69 14.20
N SER A 215 -27.51 2.46 14.98
CA SER A 215 -28.14 1.12 15.11
C SER A 215 -28.75 0.67 13.79
N PHE A 216 -29.35 1.60 13.04
CA PHE A 216 -29.95 1.31 11.74
C PHE A 216 -28.89 0.93 10.71
N VAL A 217 -27.84 1.73 10.53
CA VAL A 217 -26.75 1.45 9.57
C VAL A 217 -25.98 0.19 9.98
N TYR A 218 -25.70 0.01 11.28
CA TYR A 218 -25.06 -1.20 11.80
C TYR A 218 -25.90 -2.44 11.50
N GLY A 219 -27.20 -2.42 11.81
CA GLY A 219 -28.09 -3.55 11.55
C GLY A 219 -28.14 -3.95 10.08
N VAL A 220 -28.10 -2.98 9.16
CA VAL A 220 -28.03 -3.23 7.71
C VAL A 220 -26.73 -3.91 7.32
N LYS A 221 -25.59 -3.43 7.83
CA LYS A 221 -24.27 -4.03 7.56
C LYS A 221 -24.21 -5.46 8.07
N THR A 222 -24.59 -5.69 9.34
CA THR A 222 -24.58 -7.03 9.94
C THR A 222 -25.54 -7.99 9.25
N PHE A 223 -26.65 -7.50 8.69
CA PHE A 223 -27.58 -8.33 7.92
C PHE A 223 -26.96 -8.82 6.60
N ALA A 224 -26.09 -8.01 5.98
CA ALA A 224 -25.39 -8.37 4.75
C ALA A 224 -24.24 -9.36 4.99
N GLU A 225 -23.61 -9.32 6.16
CA GLU A 225 -22.54 -10.25 6.57
C GLU A 225 -23.09 -11.66 6.82
N GLY A 226 -24.27 -11.79 7.44
CA GLY A 226 -25.00 -13.05 7.58
C GLY A 226 -24.67 -13.90 8.81
N ASP A 227 -23.70 -13.49 9.64
CA ASP A 227 -23.23 -14.26 10.79
C ASP A 227 -24.25 -14.30 11.96
N GLU A 228 -24.89 -13.16 12.25
CA GLU A 228 -25.82 -13.03 13.37
C GLU A 228 -27.16 -12.36 12.98
N PRO A 229 -28.04 -13.06 12.24
CA PRO A 229 -29.27 -12.48 11.69
C PRO A 229 -30.23 -11.96 12.78
N ARG A 230 -30.15 -12.51 13.99
CA ARG A 230 -30.93 -12.03 15.15
C ARG A 230 -30.47 -10.66 15.62
N ILE A 231 -29.16 -10.46 15.80
CA ILE A 231 -28.61 -9.17 16.23
C ILE A 231 -28.83 -8.13 15.14
N ALA A 232 -28.61 -8.49 13.88
CA ALA A 232 -28.86 -7.63 12.73
C ALA A 232 -30.32 -7.15 12.70
N LEU A 233 -31.29 -8.06 12.88
CA LEU A 233 -32.71 -7.71 12.91
C LEU A 233 -33.07 -6.83 14.11
N ILE A 234 -32.57 -7.16 15.31
CA ILE A 234 -32.84 -6.38 16.52
C ILE A 234 -32.30 -4.95 16.38
N THR A 235 -31.05 -4.80 15.94
CA THR A 235 -30.40 -3.49 15.79
C THR A 235 -31.03 -2.67 14.68
N PHE A 236 -31.39 -3.29 13.55
CA PHE A 236 -32.15 -2.67 12.47
C PHE A 236 -33.51 -2.15 12.93
N VAL A 237 -34.33 -3.00 13.57
CA VAL A 237 -35.66 -2.63 14.05
C VAL A 237 -35.58 -1.57 15.15
N ALA A 238 -34.65 -1.72 16.09
CA ALA A 238 -34.44 -0.72 17.14
C ALA A 238 -34.04 0.64 16.55
N GLY A 239 -33.09 0.66 15.60
CA GLY A 239 -32.69 1.87 14.90
C GLY A 239 -33.86 2.53 14.17
N LEU A 240 -34.63 1.75 13.42
CA LEU A 240 -35.82 2.22 12.71
C LEU A 240 -36.86 2.81 13.67
N VAL A 241 -37.15 2.14 14.79
CA VAL A 241 -38.07 2.65 15.81
C VAL A 241 -37.57 3.97 16.40
N LEU A 242 -36.29 4.08 16.74
CA LEU A 242 -35.70 5.31 17.28
C LEU A 242 -35.77 6.47 16.26
N LEU A 243 -35.50 6.20 14.99
CA LEU A 243 -35.64 7.18 13.90
C LEU A 243 -37.10 7.62 13.69
N VAL A 244 -38.06 6.69 13.75
CA VAL A 244 -39.49 7.01 13.69
C VAL A 244 -39.91 7.87 14.89
N LEU A 245 -39.46 7.53 16.10
CA LEU A 245 -39.70 8.34 17.30
C LEU A 245 -39.09 9.74 17.19
N PHE A 246 -37.88 9.84 16.63
CA PHE A 246 -37.25 11.12 16.30
C PHE A 246 -38.12 11.93 15.33
N VAL A 247 -38.58 11.35 14.22
CA VAL A 247 -39.44 12.05 13.24
C VAL A 247 -40.75 12.49 13.85
N ILE A 248 -41.45 11.63 14.60
CA ILE A 248 -42.70 11.97 15.30
C ILE A 248 -42.48 13.15 16.24
N ARG A 249 -41.35 13.15 16.96
CA ARG A 249 -40.98 14.25 17.85
C ARG A 249 -40.72 15.55 17.08
N GLN A 250 -39.93 15.52 16.00
CA GLN A 250 -39.67 16.70 15.17
C GLN A 250 -40.96 17.29 14.58
N LEU A 251 -41.93 16.45 14.18
CA LEU A 251 -43.21 16.92 13.66
C LEU A 251 -44.08 17.64 14.71
N LYS A 252 -43.95 17.25 15.99
CA LYS A 252 -44.69 17.81 17.13
C LYS A 252 -44.03 19.06 17.74
N MET A 253 -42.72 19.24 17.57
CA MET A 253 -42.02 20.38 18.17
C MET A 253 -42.33 21.69 17.44
N PRO A 254 -42.55 22.81 18.16
CA PRO A 254 -42.80 24.12 17.55
C PRO A 254 -41.63 24.64 16.72
N VAL A 255 -40.40 24.45 17.22
CA VAL A 255 -39.16 24.81 16.52
C VAL A 255 -38.27 23.56 16.48
N PRO A 256 -38.41 22.73 15.43
CA PRO A 256 -37.67 21.48 15.34
C PRO A 256 -36.19 21.69 15.04
N MET A 257 -35.37 20.70 15.45
CA MET A 257 -33.95 20.63 15.12
C MET A 257 -33.76 20.33 13.62
N LEU A 258 -34.66 19.49 13.08
CA LEU A 258 -34.75 19.13 11.67
C LEU A 258 -36.18 19.35 11.17
N ASN A 259 -36.35 20.26 10.22
CA ASN A 259 -37.63 20.51 9.60
C ASN A 259 -38.01 19.40 8.60
N VAL A 260 -38.54 18.29 9.12
CA VAL A 260 -39.02 17.16 8.31
C VAL A 260 -40.16 17.54 7.36
N ARG A 261 -40.80 18.70 7.54
CA ARG A 261 -41.86 19.19 6.64
C ARG A 261 -41.30 19.61 5.29
N LEU A 262 -39.98 19.77 5.13
CA LEU A 262 -39.32 19.98 3.84
C LEU A 262 -39.64 18.87 2.83
N PHE A 263 -39.84 17.63 3.30
CA PHE A 263 -40.26 16.51 2.45
C PHE A 263 -41.68 16.64 1.88
N ARG A 264 -42.48 17.63 2.31
CA ARG A 264 -43.76 17.96 1.65
C ARG A 264 -43.54 18.63 0.29
N SER A 265 -42.39 19.28 0.07
CA SER A 265 -42.04 19.80 -1.25
C SER A 265 -41.61 18.65 -2.16
N ARG A 266 -42.33 18.50 -3.27
CA ARG A 266 -42.07 17.45 -4.27
C ARG A 266 -40.67 17.58 -4.87
N SER A 267 -40.16 18.80 -5.02
CA SER A 267 -38.83 19.06 -5.59
C SER A 267 -37.73 18.63 -4.63
N PHE A 268 -37.86 18.98 -3.35
CA PHE A 268 -36.92 18.61 -2.29
C PHE A 268 -36.90 17.09 -2.07
N ALA A 269 -38.06 16.48 -1.83
CA ALA A 269 -38.16 15.03 -1.64
C ALA A 269 -37.68 14.26 -2.88
N GLY A 270 -38.05 14.74 -4.08
CA GLY A 270 -37.61 14.16 -5.34
C GLY A 270 -36.09 14.17 -5.49
N ALA A 271 -35.44 15.31 -5.24
CA ALA A 271 -33.99 15.44 -5.34
C ALA A 271 -33.24 14.53 -4.34
N VAL A 272 -33.69 14.49 -3.08
CA VAL A 272 -33.09 13.62 -2.05
C VAL A 272 -33.18 12.14 -2.42
N VAL A 273 -34.33 11.69 -2.93
CA VAL A 273 -34.53 10.30 -3.37
C VAL A 273 -33.66 9.97 -4.60
N ILE A 274 -33.53 10.90 -5.54
CA ILE A 274 -32.67 10.74 -6.72
C ILE A 274 -31.21 10.58 -6.29
N ASP A 275 -30.72 11.42 -5.39
CA ASP A 275 -29.34 11.34 -4.88
C ASP A 275 -29.10 10.02 -4.17
N PHE A 276 -29.99 9.67 -3.24
CA PHE A 276 -29.94 8.39 -2.52
C PHE A 276 -29.83 7.20 -3.48
N LEU A 277 -30.75 7.08 -4.44
CA LEU A 277 -30.78 5.94 -5.37
C LEU A 277 -29.61 5.95 -6.36
N SER A 278 -29.12 7.14 -6.75
CA SER A 278 -27.98 7.26 -7.65
C SER A 278 -26.68 6.81 -6.97
N VAL A 279 -26.45 7.24 -5.73
CA VAL A 279 -25.30 6.83 -4.93
C VAL A 279 -25.38 5.35 -4.56
N PHE A 280 -26.58 4.88 -4.18
CA PHE A 280 -26.86 3.47 -3.91
C PHE A 280 -26.41 2.57 -5.07
N ALA A 281 -26.85 2.88 -6.30
CA ALA A 281 -26.47 2.10 -7.47
C ALA A 281 -24.96 2.20 -7.77
N LEU A 282 -24.42 3.42 -7.71
CA LEU A 282 -23.02 3.70 -8.04
C LEU A 282 -22.03 2.95 -7.13
N VAL A 283 -22.17 3.07 -5.81
CA VAL A 283 -21.21 2.54 -4.84
C VAL A 283 -21.17 1.02 -4.87
N GLY A 284 -22.34 0.37 -4.89
CA GLY A 284 -22.42 -1.10 -4.93
C GLY A 284 -21.77 -1.69 -6.18
N ALA A 285 -21.87 -1.01 -7.32
CA ALA A 285 -21.24 -1.44 -8.56
C ALA A 285 -19.73 -1.20 -8.61
N MET A 286 -19.25 -0.08 -8.04
CA MET A 286 -17.80 0.22 -8.01
C MET A 286 -17.01 -0.86 -7.30
N PHE A 287 -17.51 -1.35 -6.15
CA PHE A 287 -16.87 -2.43 -5.41
C PHE A 287 -16.72 -3.70 -6.27
N ALA A 288 -17.81 -4.10 -6.93
CA ALA A 288 -17.85 -5.30 -7.76
C ALA A 288 -16.96 -5.19 -9.02
N LEU A 289 -16.95 -4.03 -9.68
CA LEU A 289 -16.11 -3.76 -10.84
C LEU A 289 -14.61 -3.76 -10.49
N THR A 290 -14.27 -3.27 -9.30
CA THR A 290 -12.88 -3.30 -8.80
C THR A 290 -12.41 -4.74 -8.64
N GLN A 291 -13.24 -5.61 -8.06
CA GLN A 291 -12.95 -7.03 -7.91
C GLN A 291 -12.85 -7.74 -9.27
N PHE A 292 -13.72 -7.43 -10.22
CA PHE A 292 -13.63 -7.98 -11.59
C PHE A 292 -12.29 -7.65 -12.25
N LEU A 293 -11.89 -6.37 -12.25
CA LEU A 293 -10.63 -5.95 -12.88
C LEU A 293 -9.40 -6.62 -12.23
N GLN A 294 -9.42 -6.82 -10.91
CA GLN A 294 -8.30 -7.41 -10.18
C GLN A 294 -8.26 -8.95 -10.25
N LEU A 295 -9.40 -9.61 -9.99
CA LEU A 295 -9.46 -11.06 -9.78
C LEU A 295 -9.88 -11.84 -11.03
N VAL A 296 -10.68 -11.24 -11.92
CA VAL A 296 -11.10 -11.90 -13.19
C VAL A 296 -10.18 -11.48 -14.33
N ALA A 297 -10.00 -10.18 -14.55
CA ALA A 297 -9.12 -9.66 -15.60
C ALA A 297 -7.61 -9.72 -15.22
N GLY A 298 -7.28 -10.15 -13.99
CA GLY A 298 -5.91 -10.36 -13.55
C GLY A 298 -5.04 -9.10 -13.49
N LEU A 299 -5.64 -7.90 -13.42
CA LEU A 299 -4.90 -6.66 -13.40
C LEU A 299 -4.37 -6.36 -11.99
N SER A 300 -3.13 -5.86 -11.92
CA SER A 300 -2.58 -5.29 -10.69
C SER A 300 -3.46 -4.15 -10.16
N ILE A 301 -3.45 -3.92 -8.84
CA ILE A 301 -4.21 -2.85 -8.15
C ILE A 301 -4.07 -1.49 -8.83
N MET A 302 -2.83 -1.08 -9.18
CA MET A 302 -2.58 0.21 -9.85
C MET A 302 -3.25 0.30 -11.23
N LYS A 303 -3.14 -0.75 -12.06
CA LYS A 303 -3.79 -0.80 -13.37
C LYS A 303 -5.32 -0.75 -13.23
N SER A 304 -5.89 -1.48 -12.27
CA SER A 304 -7.34 -1.44 -12.01
C SER A 304 -7.80 -0.03 -11.59
N ALA A 305 -7.06 0.64 -10.71
CA ALA A 305 -7.35 2.01 -10.31
C ALA A 305 -7.28 3.00 -11.49
N LEU A 306 -6.27 2.88 -12.37
CA LEU A 306 -6.15 3.69 -13.58
C LEU A 306 -7.35 3.52 -14.52
N TRP A 307 -7.86 2.30 -14.67
CA TRP A 307 -9.06 2.02 -15.47
C TRP A 307 -10.36 2.55 -14.85
N MET A 308 -10.35 2.87 -13.55
CA MET A 308 -11.49 3.50 -12.86
C MET A 308 -11.48 5.03 -12.96
N LEU A 309 -10.33 5.67 -13.26
CA LEU A 309 -10.21 7.12 -13.39
C LEU A 309 -11.20 7.79 -14.35
N PRO A 310 -11.59 7.19 -15.49
CA PRO A 310 -12.58 7.79 -16.39
C PRO A 310 -13.91 8.12 -15.70
N GLN A 311 -14.36 7.33 -14.72
CA GLN A 311 -15.56 7.64 -13.94
C GLN A 311 -15.40 8.95 -13.18
N ALA A 312 -14.30 9.10 -12.44
CA ALA A 312 -14.04 10.29 -11.63
C ALA A 312 -13.82 11.53 -12.52
N GLY A 313 -13.08 11.37 -13.62
CA GLY A 313 -12.86 12.44 -14.59
C GLY A 313 -14.16 12.91 -15.25
N MET A 314 -15.02 11.98 -15.67
CA MET A 314 -16.32 12.34 -16.25
C MET A 314 -17.28 12.93 -15.22
N SER A 315 -17.28 12.45 -13.98
CA SER A 315 -18.08 13.02 -12.89
C SER A 315 -17.64 14.45 -12.54
N ALA A 316 -16.33 14.72 -12.53
CA ALA A 316 -15.81 16.07 -12.35
C ALA A 316 -16.22 17.02 -13.49
N CYS A 317 -16.17 16.56 -14.74
CA CYS A 317 -16.62 17.31 -15.91
C CYS A 317 -18.14 17.53 -15.92
N ALA A 318 -18.91 16.59 -15.36
CA ALA A 318 -20.36 16.56 -15.40
C ALA A 318 -20.98 17.81 -14.75
N GLY A 319 -20.41 18.32 -13.66
CA GLY A 319 -20.91 19.53 -13.02
C GLY A 319 -20.83 20.78 -13.91
N PHE A 320 -19.77 20.91 -14.71
CA PHE A 320 -19.64 21.99 -15.69
C PHE A 320 -20.61 21.84 -16.87
N ILE A 321 -20.79 20.60 -17.34
CA ILE A 321 -21.78 20.27 -18.37
C ILE A 321 -23.19 20.62 -17.88
N ALA A 322 -23.53 20.25 -16.64
CA ALA A 322 -24.81 20.57 -16.01
C ALA A 322 -25.04 22.08 -15.92
N ALA A 323 -24.03 22.85 -15.47
CA ALA A 323 -24.10 24.31 -15.37
C ALA A 323 -24.29 24.99 -16.74
N ALA A 324 -23.77 24.40 -17.83
CA ALA A 324 -23.98 24.90 -19.19
C ALA A 324 -25.37 24.52 -19.74
N LEU A 325 -25.79 23.26 -19.59
CA LEU A 325 -27.04 22.73 -20.15
C LEU A 325 -28.29 23.37 -19.54
N VAL A 326 -28.25 23.69 -18.24
CA VAL A 326 -29.39 24.27 -17.52
C VAL A 326 -29.74 25.70 -17.97
N LYS A 327 -28.89 26.33 -18.79
CA LYS A 327 -29.19 27.61 -19.46
C LYS A 327 -30.13 27.45 -20.65
N ARG A 328 -30.19 26.25 -21.24
CA ARG A 328 -30.96 25.97 -22.46
C ARG A 328 -32.08 24.94 -22.24
N PHE A 329 -31.94 24.07 -21.25
CA PHE A 329 -32.88 22.98 -21.00
C PHE A 329 -33.38 22.99 -19.55
N PRO A 330 -34.60 22.51 -19.29
CA PRO A 330 -35.14 22.43 -17.93
C PRO A 330 -34.41 21.36 -17.11
N THR A 331 -34.18 21.65 -15.83
CA THR A 331 -33.42 20.79 -14.90
C THR A 331 -33.95 19.35 -14.87
N SER A 332 -35.27 19.16 -14.90
CA SER A 332 -35.90 17.83 -14.87
C SER A 332 -35.50 16.95 -16.05
N ILE A 333 -35.36 17.53 -17.25
CA ILE A 333 -34.95 16.79 -18.45
C ILE A 333 -33.47 16.45 -18.37
N ILE A 334 -32.64 17.37 -17.90
CA ILE A 334 -31.19 17.16 -17.79
C ILE A 334 -30.90 16.03 -16.78
N VAL A 335 -31.54 16.05 -15.60
CA VAL A 335 -31.39 14.99 -14.59
C VAL A 335 -31.92 13.66 -15.11
N ALA A 336 -33.05 13.65 -15.82
CA ALA A 336 -33.59 12.42 -16.43
C ALA A 336 -32.65 11.84 -17.50
N ILE A 337 -32.07 12.67 -18.37
CA ILE A 337 -31.08 12.25 -19.36
C ILE A 337 -29.82 11.72 -18.66
N GLY A 338 -29.34 12.41 -17.61
CA GLY A 338 -28.20 11.94 -16.81
C GLY A 338 -28.47 10.57 -16.19
N GLY A 339 -29.66 10.36 -15.61
CA GLY A 339 -30.08 9.05 -15.11
C GLY A 339 -30.12 7.98 -16.22
N ALA A 340 -30.63 8.32 -17.41
CA ALA A 340 -30.66 7.41 -18.56
C ALA A 340 -29.25 7.07 -19.08
N ILE A 341 -28.32 8.03 -19.10
CA ILE A 341 -26.91 7.79 -19.45
C ILE A 341 -26.27 6.86 -18.42
N THR A 342 -26.53 7.09 -17.13
CA THR A 342 -26.03 6.23 -16.05
C THR A 342 -26.58 4.81 -16.20
N ALA A 343 -27.89 4.65 -16.43
CA ALA A 343 -28.52 3.37 -16.73
C ALA A 343 -27.93 2.70 -17.98
N GLY A 344 -27.58 3.47 -19.02
CA GLY A 344 -26.89 2.98 -20.21
C GLY A 344 -25.51 2.40 -19.90
N GLY A 345 -24.70 3.10 -19.10
CA GLY A 345 -23.40 2.59 -18.63
C GLY A 345 -23.54 1.30 -17.80
N PHE A 346 -24.53 1.23 -16.91
CA PHE A 346 -24.83 0.00 -16.17
C PHE A 346 -25.35 -1.12 -17.07
N SER A 347 -26.12 -0.80 -18.10
CA SER A 347 -26.66 -1.80 -19.05
C SER A 347 -25.55 -2.44 -19.88
N MET A 348 -24.42 -1.75 -20.11
CA MET A 348 -23.25 -2.34 -20.74
C MET A 348 -22.69 -3.51 -19.92
N LEU A 349 -22.85 -3.50 -18.60
CA LEU A 349 -22.39 -4.60 -17.74
C LEU A 349 -23.16 -5.90 -18.01
N LEU A 350 -24.37 -5.85 -18.59
CA LEU A 350 -25.12 -7.06 -18.97
C LEU A 350 -24.41 -7.92 -20.02
N THR A 351 -23.48 -7.34 -20.79
CA THR A 351 -22.75 -8.03 -21.84
C THR A 351 -21.33 -8.41 -21.42
N LEU A 352 -21.00 -8.33 -20.13
CA LEU A 352 -19.69 -8.73 -19.62
C LEU A 352 -19.46 -10.23 -19.79
N SER A 353 -18.24 -10.56 -20.19
CA SER A 353 -17.64 -11.89 -20.20
C SER A 353 -16.29 -11.85 -19.45
N PRO A 354 -15.77 -12.99 -18.98
CA PRO A 354 -14.44 -13.05 -18.34
C PRO A 354 -13.32 -12.46 -19.22
N ASP A 355 -13.43 -12.60 -20.54
CA ASP A 355 -12.47 -12.09 -21.53
C ASP A 355 -12.71 -10.62 -21.92
N THR A 356 -13.61 -9.90 -21.24
CA THR A 356 -13.92 -8.52 -21.60
C THR A 356 -12.74 -7.60 -21.33
N GLU A 357 -12.32 -6.90 -22.38
CA GLU A 357 -11.21 -5.97 -22.33
C GLU A 357 -11.50 -4.77 -21.39
N PRO A 358 -10.50 -4.29 -20.61
CA PRO A 358 -10.70 -3.23 -19.61
C PRO A 358 -11.23 -1.89 -20.15
N TRP A 359 -10.97 -1.57 -21.42
CA TRP A 359 -11.47 -0.34 -22.04
C TRP A 359 -13.00 -0.28 -22.11
N PHE A 360 -13.67 -1.43 -22.22
CA PHE A 360 -15.13 -1.49 -22.26
C PHE A 360 -15.72 -1.06 -20.92
N ILE A 361 -15.13 -1.55 -19.83
CA ILE A 361 -15.45 -1.17 -18.46
C ILE A 361 -15.19 0.33 -18.26
N ALA A 362 -14.08 0.84 -18.78
CA ALA A 362 -13.75 2.26 -18.70
C ALA A 362 -14.79 3.17 -19.36
N ILE A 363 -15.36 2.76 -20.50
CA ILE A 363 -16.46 3.48 -21.17
C ILE A 363 -17.74 3.41 -20.33
N ALA A 364 -18.11 2.23 -19.83
CA ALA A 364 -19.27 2.10 -18.95
C ALA A 364 -19.16 3.01 -17.72
N LEU A 365 -18.00 2.99 -17.08
CA LEU A 365 -17.61 3.84 -15.95
C LEU A 365 -17.65 5.34 -16.28
N ALA A 366 -17.17 5.73 -17.46
CA ALA A 366 -17.22 7.11 -17.94
C ALA A 366 -18.67 7.61 -18.12
N LEU A 367 -19.56 6.78 -18.69
CA LEU A 367 -20.99 7.10 -18.83
C LEU A 367 -21.66 7.23 -17.47
N VAL A 368 -21.38 6.30 -16.56
CA VAL A 368 -21.88 6.33 -15.18
C VAL A 368 -21.44 7.61 -14.47
N GLY A 369 -20.14 7.94 -14.54
CA GLY A 369 -19.60 9.17 -13.96
C GLY A 369 -20.26 10.43 -14.51
N LEU A 370 -20.42 10.52 -15.84
CA LEU A 370 -21.08 11.65 -16.50
C LEU A 370 -22.53 11.82 -16.04
N GLY A 371 -23.33 10.75 -16.11
CA GLY A 371 -24.75 10.81 -15.82
C GLY A 371 -25.04 11.10 -14.35
N ALA A 372 -24.37 10.38 -13.44
CA ALA A 372 -24.52 10.57 -12.00
C ALA A 372 -24.02 11.95 -11.56
N GLY A 373 -22.87 12.41 -12.08
CA GLY A 373 -22.33 13.72 -11.75
C GLY A 373 -23.23 14.88 -12.17
N VAL A 374 -23.89 14.78 -13.33
CA VAL A 374 -24.88 15.78 -13.80
C VAL A 374 -26.09 15.79 -12.86
N GLY A 375 -26.60 14.59 -12.52
CA GLY A 375 -27.73 14.42 -11.60
C GLY A 375 -27.46 15.09 -10.25
N MET A 376 -26.40 14.64 -9.57
CA MET A 376 -26.03 15.06 -8.22
C MET A 376 -25.72 16.56 -8.11
N THR A 377 -25.10 17.15 -9.13
CA THR A 377 -24.84 18.60 -9.15
C THR A 377 -26.15 19.40 -9.14
N LEU A 378 -27.14 18.96 -9.93
CA LEU A 378 -28.40 19.67 -10.09
C LEU A 378 -29.37 19.41 -8.94
N THR A 379 -29.44 18.18 -8.42
CA THR A 379 -30.23 17.83 -7.24
C THR A 379 -29.71 18.54 -6.00
N ASN A 380 -28.39 18.64 -5.80
CA ASN A 380 -27.81 19.44 -4.70
C ASN A 380 -28.18 20.93 -4.82
N ASP A 381 -28.15 21.53 -6.01
CA ASP A 381 -28.66 22.91 -6.21
C ASP A 381 -30.16 23.00 -5.92
N ILE A 382 -30.97 22.00 -6.31
CA ILE A 382 -32.41 21.96 -6.00
C ILE A 382 -32.62 21.93 -4.48
N ILE A 383 -32.00 20.97 -3.78
CA ILE A 383 -32.12 20.82 -2.32
C ILE A 383 -31.78 22.14 -1.61
N MET A 384 -30.66 22.75 -1.99
CA MET A 384 -30.17 23.98 -1.35
C MET A 384 -30.94 25.24 -1.78
N SER A 385 -31.64 25.21 -2.91
CA SER A 385 -32.47 26.32 -3.38
C SER A 385 -33.93 26.22 -2.95
N SER A 386 -34.41 25.03 -2.57
CA SER A 386 -35.75 24.80 -2.04
C SER A 386 -35.95 25.27 -0.59
N VAL A 387 -34.87 25.67 0.08
CA VAL A 387 -34.91 26.20 1.44
C VAL A 387 -34.38 27.62 1.54
N ARG A 388 -34.81 28.33 2.58
CA ARG A 388 -34.30 29.66 2.88
C ARG A 388 -32.83 29.61 3.29
N PRO A 389 -32.02 30.66 3.04
CA PRO A 389 -30.61 30.69 3.44
C PRO A 389 -30.37 30.34 4.90
N GLU A 390 -31.28 30.72 5.80
CA GLU A 390 -31.23 30.47 7.24
C GLU A 390 -31.48 28.98 7.61
N GLU A 391 -32.15 28.23 6.73
CA GLU A 391 -32.51 26.80 6.90
C GLU A 391 -31.61 25.87 6.08
N SER A 392 -30.65 26.41 5.35
CA SER A 392 -29.79 25.65 4.44
C SER A 392 -28.82 24.68 5.13
N GLY A 393 -28.55 24.84 6.43
CA GLY A 393 -27.85 23.81 7.20
C GLY A 393 -28.66 22.52 7.22
N GLN A 394 -29.90 22.58 7.70
CA GLN A 394 -30.81 21.42 7.76
C GLN A 394 -30.97 20.69 6.41
N ALA A 395 -31.10 21.43 5.30
CA ALA A 395 -31.17 20.82 3.97
C ALA A 395 -29.87 20.10 3.57
N ALA A 396 -28.71 20.72 3.84
CA ALA A 396 -27.42 20.08 3.63
C ALA A 396 -27.27 18.82 4.48
N GLY A 397 -27.66 18.86 5.76
CA GLY A 397 -27.65 17.69 6.63
C GLY A 397 -28.51 16.53 6.09
N ILE A 398 -29.68 16.81 5.53
CA ILE A 398 -30.54 15.78 4.89
C ILE A 398 -29.86 15.19 3.65
N SER A 399 -29.32 16.03 2.77
CA SER A 399 -28.65 15.60 1.55
C SER A 399 -27.45 14.70 1.85
N GLU A 400 -26.57 15.13 2.77
CA GLU A 400 -25.40 14.33 3.18
C GLU A 400 -25.83 13.02 3.85
N THR A 401 -26.90 13.05 4.67
CA THR A 401 -27.42 11.81 5.27
C THR A 401 -27.93 10.84 4.20
N ALA A 402 -28.59 11.35 3.15
CA ALA A 402 -29.06 10.53 2.04
C ALA A 402 -27.88 9.97 1.21
N TYR A 403 -26.81 10.74 1.04
CA TYR A 403 -25.58 10.29 0.40
C TYR A 403 -24.93 9.14 1.19
N GLU A 404 -24.73 9.32 2.49
CA GLU A 404 -24.13 8.29 3.36
C GLU A 404 -24.97 7.02 3.45
N LEU A 405 -26.30 7.16 3.58
CA LEU A 405 -27.21 6.01 3.53
C LEU A 405 -27.13 5.32 2.17
N GLY A 406 -27.08 6.08 1.06
CA GLY A 406 -26.90 5.52 -0.28
C GLY A 406 -25.64 4.67 -0.37
N THR A 407 -24.51 5.16 0.14
CA THR A 407 -23.22 4.46 0.18
C THR A 407 -23.30 3.18 1.00
N ALA A 408 -23.83 3.26 2.23
CA ALA A 408 -23.96 2.12 3.13
C ALA A 408 -24.88 1.04 2.56
N PHE A 409 -26.07 1.42 2.09
CA PHE A 409 -27.03 0.48 1.51
C PHE A 409 -26.56 -0.09 0.17
N GLY A 410 -25.92 0.72 -0.67
CA GLY A 410 -25.41 0.29 -1.96
C GLY A 410 -24.39 -0.83 -1.79
N THR A 411 -23.44 -0.64 -0.87
CA THR A 411 -22.42 -1.65 -0.57
C THR A 411 -23.03 -2.92 0.05
N ALA A 412 -23.92 -2.77 1.04
CA ALA A 412 -24.51 -3.90 1.74
C ALA A 412 -25.49 -4.70 0.86
N ILE A 413 -26.44 -4.05 0.21
CA ILE A 413 -27.52 -4.71 -0.54
C ILE A 413 -27.04 -5.19 -1.90
N LEU A 414 -26.42 -4.34 -2.72
CA LEU A 414 -25.95 -4.79 -4.05
C LEU A 414 -24.77 -5.75 -3.93
N GLY A 415 -23.91 -5.61 -2.91
CA GLY A 415 -22.89 -6.60 -2.58
C GLY A 415 -23.49 -7.95 -2.21
N SER A 416 -24.55 -7.97 -1.38
CA SER A 416 -25.27 -9.22 -1.05
C SER A 416 -25.97 -9.83 -2.27
N VAL A 417 -26.54 -9.01 -3.14
CA VAL A 417 -27.16 -9.47 -4.40
C VAL A 417 -26.11 -10.09 -5.33
N LEU A 418 -24.96 -9.43 -5.49
CA LEU A 418 -23.82 -9.95 -6.23
C LEU A 418 -23.37 -11.30 -5.67
N LEU A 419 -23.14 -11.37 -4.35
CA LEU A 419 -22.70 -12.60 -3.70
C LEU A 419 -23.76 -13.71 -3.81
N GLY A 420 -25.04 -13.38 -3.71
CA GLY A 420 -26.14 -14.32 -3.92
C GLY A 420 -26.17 -14.90 -5.33
N PHE A 421 -26.06 -14.06 -6.37
CA PHE A 421 -25.95 -14.54 -7.75
C PHE A 421 -24.66 -15.34 -7.99
N TYR A 422 -23.55 -14.94 -7.39
CA TYR A 422 -22.28 -15.66 -7.47
C TYR A 422 -22.39 -17.07 -6.86
N ARG A 423 -22.94 -17.16 -5.64
CA ARG A 423 -23.17 -18.43 -4.94
C ARG A 423 -24.05 -19.37 -5.74
N ASN A 424 -25.17 -18.88 -6.25
CA ASN A 424 -26.08 -19.66 -7.08
C ASN A 424 -25.44 -20.09 -8.41
N GLY A 425 -24.72 -19.19 -9.07
CA GLY A 425 -24.00 -19.51 -10.31
C GLY A 425 -22.91 -20.56 -10.08
N LEU A 426 -22.20 -20.46 -8.96
CA LEU A 426 -21.17 -21.42 -8.59
C LEU A 426 -21.77 -22.77 -8.20
N ASP A 427 -22.95 -22.79 -7.55
CA ASP A 427 -23.71 -24.02 -7.30
C ASP A 427 -24.05 -24.78 -8.58
N ASP A 428 -24.47 -24.05 -9.61
CA ASP A 428 -24.86 -24.65 -10.90
C ASP A 428 -23.65 -25.11 -11.74
N LYS A 429 -22.50 -24.42 -11.61
CA LYS A 429 -21.32 -24.61 -12.48
C LYS A 429 -20.14 -25.31 -11.82
N ALA A 430 -20.17 -25.52 -10.50
CA ALA A 430 -19.06 -26.13 -9.79
C ALA A 430 -18.76 -27.54 -10.33
N PRO A 431 -17.48 -27.90 -10.50
CA PRO A 431 -17.11 -29.24 -10.91
C PRO A 431 -17.53 -30.29 -9.88
N SER A 432 -17.98 -31.44 -10.35
CA SER A 432 -18.22 -32.61 -9.51
C SER A 432 -16.88 -33.18 -9.00
N GLY A 433 -16.82 -33.56 -7.72
CA GLY A 433 -15.62 -34.15 -7.12
C GLY A 433 -14.75 -33.20 -6.30
N LEU A 434 -15.28 -32.02 -5.93
CA LEU A 434 -14.64 -31.14 -4.95
C LEU A 434 -14.59 -31.80 -3.57
N PRO A 435 -13.47 -31.66 -2.82
CA PRO A 435 -13.41 -32.07 -1.42
C PRO A 435 -14.47 -31.37 -0.55
N ASP A 436 -14.91 -32.04 0.51
CA ASP A 436 -15.91 -31.50 1.43
C ASP A 436 -15.46 -30.15 2.01
N GLY A 437 -16.36 -29.17 2.00
CA GLY A 437 -16.12 -27.80 2.50
C GLY A 437 -15.44 -26.84 1.53
N VAL A 438 -14.80 -27.32 0.45
CA VAL A 438 -14.15 -26.44 -0.54
C VAL A 438 -15.17 -25.60 -1.31
N LEU A 439 -16.30 -26.21 -1.71
CA LEU A 439 -17.36 -25.48 -2.40
C LEU A 439 -18.00 -24.42 -1.49
N ASP A 440 -18.21 -24.73 -0.22
CA ASP A 440 -18.79 -23.79 0.74
C ASP A 440 -17.85 -22.60 0.99
N SER A 441 -16.54 -22.85 1.14
CA SER A 441 -15.54 -21.78 1.24
C SER A 441 -15.40 -20.98 -0.07
N ALA A 442 -15.42 -21.64 -1.22
CA ALA A 442 -15.39 -20.97 -2.53
C ALA A 442 -16.60 -20.06 -2.76
N LYS A 443 -17.77 -20.43 -2.22
CA LYS A 443 -19.00 -19.62 -2.25
C LYS A 443 -18.95 -18.38 -1.37
N GLU A 444 -18.02 -18.29 -0.43
CA GLU A 444 -17.90 -17.12 0.43
C GLU A 444 -17.32 -15.94 -0.34
N THR A 445 -16.29 -16.15 -1.17
CA THR A 445 -15.69 -15.10 -2.00
C THR A 445 -15.05 -15.65 -3.27
N LEU A 446 -15.01 -14.82 -4.33
CA LEU A 446 -14.23 -15.15 -5.54
C LEU A 446 -12.76 -15.43 -5.21
N ALA A 447 -12.15 -14.64 -4.33
CA ALA A 447 -10.75 -14.83 -3.95
C ALA A 447 -10.49 -16.23 -3.33
N ALA A 448 -11.36 -16.69 -2.44
CA ALA A 448 -11.28 -18.04 -1.87
C ALA A 448 -11.44 -19.12 -2.96
N ALA A 449 -12.39 -18.95 -3.88
CA ALA A 449 -12.55 -19.89 -4.99
C ALA A 449 -11.31 -19.97 -5.89
N LEU A 450 -10.68 -18.83 -6.20
CA LEU A 450 -9.45 -18.77 -7.00
C LEU A 450 -8.24 -19.35 -6.25
N LEU A 451 -8.19 -19.22 -4.93
CA LEU A 451 -7.15 -19.83 -4.10
C LEU A 451 -7.31 -21.35 -4.10
N HIS A 452 -8.50 -21.87 -3.77
CA HIS A 452 -8.81 -23.30 -3.82
C HIS A 452 -8.59 -23.89 -5.22
N ALA A 453 -8.93 -23.15 -6.27
CA ALA A 453 -8.68 -23.56 -7.65
C ALA A 453 -7.19 -23.78 -7.97
N ARG A 454 -6.27 -23.08 -7.29
CA ARG A 454 -4.82 -23.28 -7.43
C ARG A 454 -4.30 -24.47 -6.64
N GLU A 455 -4.97 -24.83 -5.56
CA GLU A 455 -4.60 -25.93 -4.66
C GLU A 455 -5.17 -27.29 -5.10
N LEU A 456 -6.23 -27.28 -5.90
CA LEU A 456 -6.86 -28.48 -6.46
C LEU A 456 -6.10 -29.05 -7.67
N PRO A 457 -6.28 -30.35 -7.99
CA PRO A 457 -5.73 -30.97 -9.21
C PRO A 457 -6.11 -30.19 -10.47
N SER A 458 -5.20 -30.08 -11.46
CA SER A 458 -5.32 -29.15 -12.61
C SER A 458 -6.71 -29.09 -13.24
N ASP A 459 -7.34 -30.24 -13.46
CA ASP A 459 -8.58 -30.33 -14.21
C ASP A 459 -9.77 -29.83 -13.39
N ILE A 460 -9.79 -30.16 -12.08
CA ILE A 460 -10.82 -29.70 -11.13
C ILE A 460 -10.57 -28.25 -10.74
N GLY A 461 -9.31 -27.87 -10.55
CA GLY A 461 -8.87 -26.51 -10.26
C GLY A 461 -9.18 -25.54 -11.40
N ALA A 462 -8.83 -25.88 -12.65
CA ALA A 462 -9.20 -25.08 -13.82
C ALA A 462 -10.71 -25.01 -14.04
N ALA A 463 -11.44 -26.11 -13.80
CA ALA A 463 -12.90 -26.10 -13.84
C ALA A 463 -13.50 -25.21 -12.75
N LEU A 464 -12.97 -25.23 -11.52
CA LEU A 464 -13.40 -24.36 -10.42
C LEU A 464 -13.05 -22.89 -10.71
N TYR A 465 -11.85 -22.61 -11.23
CA TYR A 465 -11.44 -21.26 -11.65
C TYR A 465 -12.41 -20.70 -12.70
N THR A 466 -12.72 -21.51 -13.72
CA THR A 466 -13.62 -21.13 -14.81
C THR A 466 -15.04 -20.93 -14.29
N ALA A 467 -15.56 -21.87 -13.51
CA ALA A 467 -16.87 -21.77 -12.87
C ALA A 467 -16.96 -20.52 -11.98
N ALA A 468 -15.95 -20.22 -11.17
CA ALA A 468 -15.90 -19.07 -10.29
C ALA A 468 -15.84 -17.74 -11.05
N THR A 469 -14.93 -17.59 -12.01
CA THR A 469 -14.79 -16.36 -12.81
C THR A 469 -16.02 -16.11 -13.68
N GLU A 470 -16.58 -17.14 -14.31
CA GLU A 470 -17.84 -17.00 -15.07
C GLU A 470 -19.04 -16.69 -14.17
N SER A 471 -19.16 -17.34 -13.01
CA SER A 471 -20.26 -17.09 -12.08
C SER A 471 -20.18 -15.69 -11.50
N PHE A 472 -18.98 -15.22 -11.18
CA PHE A 472 -18.77 -13.85 -10.69
C PHE A 472 -19.08 -12.83 -11.79
N THR A 473 -18.64 -13.08 -13.03
CA THR A 473 -18.95 -12.23 -14.17
C THR A 473 -20.46 -12.18 -14.43
N SER A 474 -21.15 -13.32 -14.39
CA SER A 474 -22.61 -13.38 -14.55
C SER A 474 -23.34 -12.65 -13.41
N ALA A 475 -22.88 -12.83 -12.17
CA ALA A 475 -23.41 -12.13 -11.02
C ALA A 475 -23.24 -10.60 -11.16
N LEU A 476 -22.10 -10.16 -11.67
CA LEU A 476 -21.84 -8.76 -11.97
C LEU A 476 -22.78 -8.23 -13.06
N SER A 477 -23.02 -9.00 -14.13
CA SER A 477 -23.98 -8.66 -15.18
C SER A 477 -25.39 -8.49 -14.63
N TRP A 478 -25.89 -9.43 -13.81
CA TRP A 478 -27.21 -9.34 -13.19
C TRP A 478 -27.33 -8.16 -12.21
N THR A 479 -26.31 -7.96 -11.38
CA THR A 479 -26.26 -6.83 -10.45
C THR A 479 -26.22 -5.50 -11.19
N GLY A 480 -25.46 -5.44 -12.29
CA GLY A 480 -25.44 -4.30 -13.22
C GLY A 480 -26.79 -4.04 -13.87
N GLY A 481 -27.51 -5.10 -14.28
CA GLY A 481 -28.88 -5.01 -14.79
C GLY A 481 -29.87 -4.46 -13.78
N ILE A 482 -29.79 -4.88 -12.52
CA ILE A 482 -30.59 -4.32 -11.42
C ILE A 482 -30.25 -2.84 -11.21
N GLY A 483 -28.96 -2.49 -11.20
CA GLY A 483 -28.51 -1.10 -11.15
C GLY A 483 -29.05 -0.26 -12.30
N ALA A 484 -29.02 -0.78 -13.54
CA ALA A 484 -29.59 -0.13 -14.72
C ALA A 484 -31.10 0.10 -14.57
N ALA A 485 -31.84 -0.90 -14.09
CA ALA A 485 -33.28 -0.78 -13.86
C ALA A 485 -33.61 0.28 -12.79
N ILE A 486 -32.86 0.29 -11.68
CA ILE A 486 -33.00 1.31 -10.62
C ILE A 486 -32.73 2.70 -11.20
N LEU A 487 -31.64 2.88 -11.94
CA LEU A 487 -31.27 4.18 -12.51
C LEU A 487 -32.23 4.64 -13.62
N LEU A 488 -32.81 3.72 -14.38
CA LEU A 488 -33.87 4.03 -15.33
C LEU A 488 -35.15 4.47 -14.60
N ALA A 489 -35.50 3.81 -13.50
CA ALA A 489 -36.60 4.23 -12.64
C ALA A 489 -36.33 5.61 -12.03
N VAL A 490 -35.09 5.90 -11.61
CA VAL A 490 -34.65 7.23 -11.15
C VAL A 490 -34.79 8.27 -12.26
N ALA A 491 -34.40 7.95 -13.50
CA ALA A 491 -34.54 8.85 -14.63
C ALA A 491 -36.01 9.22 -14.91
N ILE A 492 -36.91 8.22 -14.91
CA ILE A 492 -38.35 8.42 -15.07
C ILE A 492 -38.91 9.21 -13.89
N PHE A 493 -38.51 8.86 -12.67
CA PHE A 493 -38.93 9.53 -11.45
C PHE A 493 -38.52 11.00 -11.44
N ALA A 494 -37.27 11.31 -11.82
CA ALA A 494 -36.77 12.67 -11.99
C ALA A 494 -37.56 13.44 -13.05
N ALA A 495 -37.84 12.79 -14.18
CA ALA A 495 -38.64 13.36 -15.25
C ALA A 495 -40.08 13.69 -14.83
N VAL A 496 -40.61 13.11 -13.74
CA VAL A 496 -41.97 13.37 -13.22
C VAL A 496 -41.94 14.32 -12.02
N MET A 497 -41.10 14.04 -11.02
CA MET A 497 -41.09 14.76 -9.75
C MET A 497 -40.45 16.13 -9.82
N LEU A 498 -39.53 16.35 -10.76
CA LEU A 498 -38.86 17.64 -10.95
C LEU A 498 -39.55 18.49 -12.04
N ARG A 499 -40.68 18.05 -12.63
CA ARG A 499 -41.42 18.83 -13.63
C ARG A 499 -41.91 20.15 -13.04
N GLY A 500 -41.73 21.23 -13.80
CA GLY A 500 -42.21 22.56 -13.43
C GLY A 500 -41.39 23.26 -12.34
N VAL A 501 -40.28 22.67 -11.87
CA VAL A 501 -39.41 23.28 -10.86
C VAL A 501 -38.65 24.46 -11.48
N SER A 502 -39.21 25.66 -11.31
CA SER A 502 -38.43 26.90 -11.29
C SER A 502 -38.07 27.18 -9.84
N ALA A 503 -36.79 27.40 -9.55
CA ALA A 503 -36.21 27.47 -8.19
C ALA A 503 -36.73 28.63 -7.30
N GLN A 504 -37.89 29.21 -7.61
CA GLN A 504 -38.43 30.41 -6.96
C GLN A 504 -39.95 30.39 -6.74
N GLN A 505 -40.70 29.41 -7.26
CA GLN A 505 -42.16 29.38 -7.05
C GLN A 505 -42.62 28.89 -5.66
N ASP A 506 -41.74 28.28 -4.86
CA ASP A 506 -42.11 27.75 -3.53
C ASP A 506 -41.78 28.71 -2.36
N LEU A 507 -40.97 29.75 -2.56
CA LEU A 507 -40.65 30.71 -1.49
C LEU A 507 -41.73 31.80 -1.28
N THR A 508 -42.70 31.91 -2.19
CA THR A 508 -43.79 32.90 -2.11
C THR A 508 -45.07 32.35 -1.51
N LYS A 509 -45.14 31.05 -1.20
CA LYS A 509 -46.25 30.45 -0.43
C LYS A 509 -45.80 30.27 1.01
N ASP A 510 -46.21 31.22 1.85
CA ASP A 510 -45.98 31.15 3.29
C ASP A 510 -46.60 29.84 3.85
N PRO A 511 -45.87 28.98 4.58
CA PRO A 511 -46.45 27.82 5.24
C PRO A 511 -47.28 28.18 6.48
N HIS A 512 -47.32 29.46 6.85
CA HIS A 512 -48.04 29.99 8.01
C HIS A 512 -48.97 31.14 7.60
N GLY A 513 -50.16 30.80 7.12
CA GLY A 513 -51.23 31.78 6.94
C GLY A 513 -52.44 31.14 6.28
N ASP A 514 -53.38 30.68 7.11
CA ASP A 514 -54.77 30.50 6.69
C ASP A 514 -55.62 31.52 7.46
N ASP A 515 -56.54 32.13 6.71
CA ASP A 515 -57.68 32.96 7.14
C ASP A 515 -57.44 34.14 8.10
N SER A 516 -57.37 35.35 7.53
CA SER A 516 -58.26 36.45 7.94
C SER A 516 -58.21 37.64 6.98
N ASP A 517 -59.39 37.94 6.46
CA ASP A 517 -59.82 39.17 5.78
C ASP A 517 -59.67 40.43 6.67
N ALA A 518 -59.82 41.60 6.02
CA ALA A 518 -59.98 42.97 6.54
C ALA A 518 -58.70 43.82 6.76
N GLY A 519 -58.62 44.94 6.02
CA GLY A 519 -57.47 45.85 5.96
C GLY A 519 -57.47 47.02 6.95
N HIS A 520 -56.47 47.88 6.82
CA HIS A 520 -56.51 49.33 7.05
C HIS A 520 -55.21 49.98 6.54
N GLY A 521 -55.30 51.28 6.24
CA GLY A 521 -54.29 52.09 5.54
C GLY A 521 -53.04 52.49 6.34
N PRO A 522 -52.27 53.47 5.81
CA PRO A 522 -50.89 53.75 6.20
C PRO A 522 -50.81 54.77 7.34
N ASP A 523 -49.78 54.67 8.19
CA ASP A 523 -49.32 55.81 8.98
C ASP A 523 -47.83 55.73 9.33
N GLU A 524 -47.25 56.93 9.36
CA GLU A 524 -45.88 57.32 9.65
C GLU A 524 -45.49 57.09 11.12
N ALA A 525 -44.20 56.86 11.40
CA ALA A 525 -43.49 57.55 12.51
C ALA A 525 -41.98 57.24 12.51
N ASP A 526 -41.23 58.33 12.53
CA ASP A 526 -39.84 58.53 12.91
C ASP A 526 -39.47 57.88 14.26
N GLU A 527 -38.27 57.28 14.37
CA GLU A 527 -37.47 57.45 15.60
C GLU A 527 -35.96 57.29 15.40
N LYS A 528 -35.23 58.29 15.91
CA LYS A 528 -33.78 58.51 15.90
C LYS A 528 -33.03 57.48 16.74
N LEU A 529 -31.85 57.03 16.26
CA LEU A 529 -30.77 56.59 17.15
C LEU A 529 -29.39 57.07 16.66
N ALA A 530 -28.66 57.69 17.58
CA ALA A 530 -27.34 58.30 17.45
C ALA A 530 -26.19 57.26 17.46
N PRO A 531 -24.98 57.60 16.96
CA PRO A 531 -23.86 56.66 16.87
C PRO A 531 -23.11 56.57 18.21
N THR A 532 -22.79 55.34 18.65
CA THR A 532 -21.95 55.07 19.82
C THR A 532 -20.56 54.61 19.40
N THR A 533 -19.55 55.23 20.01
CA THR A 533 -18.09 54.99 19.83
C THR A 533 -17.60 54.05 20.95
N PRO A 534 -16.63 53.15 20.70
CA PRO A 534 -16.18 52.15 21.68
C PRO A 534 -15.21 52.72 22.75
N PRO A 535 -15.15 52.15 23.97
CA PRO A 535 -14.30 52.67 25.03
C PRO A 535 -12.87 52.11 25.00
N ALA A 536 -11.96 52.94 25.50
CA ALA A 536 -10.54 52.70 25.69
C ALA A 536 -10.23 51.90 26.97
N ILE A 537 -9.08 51.23 26.94
CA ILE A 537 -8.49 50.42 28.01
C ILE A 537 -7.57 51.30 28.86
N THR A 538 -7.65 51.20 30.19
CA THR A 538 -6.55 51.52 31.13
C THR A 538 -6.90 50.94 32.50
N ASP A 539 -6.04 50.08 33.05
CA ASP A 539 -5.32 50.36 34.31
C ASP A 539 -4.34 49.23 34.69
N THR A 540 -3.24 49.70 35.26
CA THR A 540 -1.96 49.06 35.64
C THR A 540 -1.92 48.59 37.10
N VAL A 541 -1.04 47.62 37.40
CA VAL A 541 -0.42 47.47 38.74
C VAL A 541 1.08 47.12 38.58
N GLU A 542 1.94 47.87 39.27
CA GLU A 542 3.40 47.75 39.40
C GLU A 542 3.84 46.67 40.42
N ILE A 543 5.04 46.08 40.25
CA ILE A 543 6.02 45.82 41.33
C ILE A 543 7.48 45.97 40.80
N ALA A 544 8.34 46.59 41.61
CA ALA A 544 9.71 47.08 41.38
C ALA A 544 10.85 46.02 41.61
N PRO A 545 12.15 46.35 41.37
CA PRO A 545 13.20 45.41 40.92
C PRO A 545 14.23 44.97 41.99
N VAL A 546 15.06 43.95 41.68
CA VAL A 546 16.28 43.61 42.46
C VAL A 546 17.50 43.37 41.56
N GLN A 547 18.63 43.97 41.97
CA GLN A 547 19.96 43.98 41.36
C GLN A 547 20.78 42.69 41.59
N ARG A 548 21.75 42.48 40.69
CA ARG A 548 22.80 41.45 40.72
C ARG A 548 23.89 41.74 41.77
N ALA A 549 24.44 40.69 42.36
CA ALA A 549 25.78 40.68 42.95
C ALA A 549 26.50 39.35 42.62
N ASP A 550 27.80 39.47 42.41
CA ASP A 550 28.79 38.49 41.93
C ASP A 550 28.93 37.22 42.76
N LEU A 551 29.29 36.12 42.10
CA LEU A 551 30.18 35.10 42.67
C LEU A 551 31.08 34.48 41.59
N ALA A 552 32.35 34.89 41.62
CA ALA A 552 33.48 34.16 41.06
C ALA A 552 34.07 33.25 42.15
N GLY A 553 34.54 32.06 41.75
CA GLY A 553 35.67 31.38 42.41
C GLY A 553 35.37 30.16 43.28
N ALA A 554 35.33 28.99 42.61
CA ALA A 554 36.04 27.75 42.96
C ALA A 554 35.94 27.11 44.38
N ALA A 555 35.34 25.91 44.43
CA ALA A 555 35.74 24.74 45.24
C ALA A 555 35.01 23.49 44.69
N THR A 556 35.65 22.65 43.87
CA THR A 556 36.20 21.31 44.21
C THR A 556 35.19 20.20 44.58
N ALA A 557 35.02 19.27 43.62
CA ALA A 557 34.84 17.81 43.72
C ALA A 557 33.50 17.11 44.10
N GLU A 558 33.15 16.14 43.23
CA GLU A 558 32.21 14.99 43.30
C GLU A 558 30.68 15.22 43.17
N PRO A 559 29.91 14.16 42.79
CA PRO A 559 29.66 13.59 41.47
C PRO A 559 28.38 14.18 40.82
N GLY A 560 28.48 14.64 39.58
CA GLY A 560 27.44 15.49 38.95
C GLY A 560 26.13 14.79 38.60
N THR A 561 25.07 15.16 39.32
CA THR A 561 23.65 15.04 38.96
C THR A 561 23.32 15.59 37.57
N MET A 562 22.42 14.92 36.85
CA MET A 562 21.82 15.38 35.58
C MET A 562 21.42 16.87 35.61
N PRO A 563 21.63 17.64 34.52
CA PRO A 563 21.28 19.05 34.51
C PRO A 563 19.75 19.23 34.61
N ALA A 564 19.34 20.07 35.56
CA ALA A 564 17.99 20.59 35.68
C ALA A 564 17.62 21.36 34.41
N ARG A 565 16.38 21.16 33.95
CA ARG A 565 15.74 21.83 32.81
C ARG A 565 16.04 23.33 32.79
N ALA A 566 16.78 23.76 31.77
CA ALA A 566 16.83 25.17 31.41
C ALA A 566 15.42 25.62 30.99
N SER A 567 14.88 26.57 31.74
CA SER A 567 13.66 27.28 31.43
C SER A 567 13.83 28.18 30.20
N GLY A 568 12.99 27.99 29.19
CA GLY A 568 12.39 29.11 28.46
C GLY A 568 13.21 29.86 27.41
N ALA A 569 13.99 29.18 26.56
CA ALA A 569 14.37 29.74 25.26
C ALA A 569 13.68 28.90 24.16
N SER A 570 12.75 29.50 23.43
CA SER A 570 12.21 28.88 22.21
C SER A 570 13.31 28.88 21.16
N LEU A 571 13.98 27.74 20.99
CA LEU A 571 14.93 27.55 19.90
C LEU A 571 14.20 27.84 18.59
N THR A 572 14.75 28.76 17.81
CA THR A 572 14.28 29.03 16.47
C THR A 572 14.46 27.78 15.60
N ARG A 573 13.63 27.63 14.57
CA ARG A 573 13.69 26.47 13.66
C ARG A 573 15.09 26.27 13.06
N ARG A 574 15.80 27.38 12.83
CA ARG A 574 17.19 27.40 12.38
C ARG A 574 18.16 26.82 13.41
N GLU A 575 18.02 27.16 14.69
CA GLU A 575 18.86 26.60 15.77
C GLU A 575 18.58 25.11 15.96
N ILE A 576 17.33 24.65 15.80
CA ILE A 576 16.99 23.21 15.85
C ILE A 576 17.64 22.46 14.67
N ASP A 577 17.59 23.03 13.47
CA ASP A 577 18.21 22.43 12.29
C ASP A 577 19.75 22.43 12.39
N GLU A 578 20.35 23.49 12.94
CA GLU A 578 21.79 23.56 13.24
C GLU A 578 22.20 22.51 14.29
N ILE A 579 21.45 22.36 15.39
CA ILE A 579 21.69 21.33 16.41
C ILE A 579 21.54 19.92 15.82
N ARG A 580 20.55 19.68 14.95
CA ARG A 580 20.37 18.39 14.28
C ARG A 580 21.54 18.07 13.35
N ALA A 581 21.99 19.04 12.56
CA ALA A 581 23.15 18.88 11.69
C ALA A 581 24.42 18.60 12.51
N GLN A 582 24.60 19.31 13.62
CA GLN A 582 25.74 19.13 14.52
C GLN A 582 25.70 17.76 15.22
N ASN A 583 24.54 17.32 15.71
CA ASN A 583 24.36 15.99 16.28
C ASN A 583 24.58 14.87 15.25
N ALA A 584 24.15 15.05 14.00
CA ALA A 584 24.43 14.10 12.92
C ALA A 584 25.94 14.01 12.62
N SER A 585 26.63 15.16 12.58
CA SER A 585 28.09 15.20 12.42
C SER A 585 28.83 14.53 13.57
N LEU A 586 28.42 14.79 14.81
CA LEU A 586 28.99 14.15 16.01
C LEU A 586 28.71 12.64 16.05
N ALA A 587 27.52 12.21 15.62
CA ALA A 587 27.18 10.80 15.53
C ALA A 587 28.05 10.07 14.51
N ALA A 588 28.31 10.68 13.34
CA ALA A 588 29.23 10.15 12.34
C ALA A 588 30.67 10.06 12.87
N GLU A 589 31.16 11.12 13.52
CA GLU A 589 32.51 11.13 14.13
C GLU A 589 32.65 10.05 15.23
N LEU A 590 31.62 9.84 16.05
CA LEU A 590 31.56 8.76 17.04
C LEU A 590 31.52 7.37 16.41
N ALA A 591 30.84 7.20 15.26
CA ALA A 591 30.80 5.94 14.54
C ALA A 591 32.16 5.58 13.95
N ASP A 592 32.86 6.55 13.37
CA ASP A 592 34.24 6.40 12.88
C ASP A 592 35.20 6.05 14.03
N LEU A 593 35.15 6.79 15.14
CA LEU A 593 35.95 6.51 16.33
C LEU A 593 35.70 5.10 16.91
N ARG A 594 34.45 4.63 16.92
CA ARG A 594 34.10 3.27 17.36
C ARG A 594 34.67 2.22 16.43
N THR A 595 34.60 2.46 15.12
CA THR A 595 35.16 1.56 14.10
C THR A 595 36.67 1.46 14.25
N ASP A 596 37.36 2.60 14.37
CA ASP A 596 38.80 2.67 14.58
C ASP A 596 39.21 1.96 15.87
N TYR A 597 38.49 2.21 16.97
CA TYR A 597 38.75 1.53 18.24
C TYR A 597 38.60 0.01 18.11
N ARG A 598 37.52 -0.47 17.49
CA ARG A 598 37.29 -1.91 17.28
C ARG A 598 38.37 -2.53 16.40
N ALA A 599 38.74 -1.87 15.31
CA ALA A 599 39.79 -2.33 14.42
C ALA A 599 41.13 -2.44 15.16
N ILE A 600 41.55 -1.39 15.87
CA ILE A 600 42.81 -1.37 16.63
C ILE A 600 42.81 -2.46 17.71
N ALA A 601 41.75 -2.52 18.52
CA ALA A 601 41.67 -3.47 19.63
C ALA A 601 41.52 -4.92 19.16
N GLY A 602 40.71 -5.16 18.13
CA GLY A 602 40.53 -6.48 17.51
C GLY A 602 41.84 -6.98 16.90
N ASN A 603 42.49 -6.16 16.07
CA ASN A 603 43.73 -6.52 15.38
C ASN A 603 44.87 -6.81 16.38
N ALA A 604 44.98 -6.03 17.46
CA ALA A 604 45.95 -6.30 18.52
C ALA A 604 45.72 -7.67 19.20
N ARG A 605 44.45 -8.05 19.44
CA ARG A 605 44.09 -9.35 20.03
C ARG A 605 44.31 -10.51 19.06
N LEU A 606 43.99 -10.32 17.79
CA LEU A 606 44.21 -11.32 16.74
C LEU A 606 45.69 -11.64 16.60
N GLN A 607 46.55 -10.61 16.54
CA GLN A 607 48.00 -10.78 16.53
C GLN A 607 48.51 -11.53 17.76
N ALA A 608 48.01 -11.17 18.95
CA ALA A 608 48.40 -11.84 20.19
C ALA A 608 47.98 -13.33 20.23
N SER A 609 46.87 -13.67 19.58
CA SER A 609 46.27 -15.01 19.60
C SER A 609 46.69 -15.90 18.42
N GLY A 610 47.31 -15.33 17.38
CA GLY A 610 47.72 -16.05 16.17
C GLY A 610 46.56 -16.60 15.34
N ILE A 611 45.38 -15.99 15.45
CA ILE A 611 44.18 -16.39 14.71
C ILE A 611 44.34 -15.95 13.24
N THR A 612 43.95 -16.82 12.30
CA THR A 612 43.95 -16.54 10.85
C THR A 612 42.53 -16.63 10.28
N ASP A 613 42.34 -16.24 9.02
CA ASP A 613 41.06 -16.46 8.35
C ASP A 613 40.75 -17.97 8.27
N PRO A 614 39.50 -18.40 8.52
CA PRO A 614 39.14 -19.81 8.51
C PRO A 614 39.05 -20.40 7.09
N ALA A 615 38.98 -19.57 6.04
CA ALA A 615 38.97 -20.03 4.66
C ALA A 615 40.40 -20.11 4.09
N GLU A 616 40.83 -21.32 3.74
CA GLU A 616 42.09 -21.54 3.03
C GLU A 616 41.80 -21.90 1.57
N PHE A 617 42.37 -21.14 0.62
CA PHE A 617 42.21 -21.41 -0.81
C PHE A 617 43.50 -21.97 -1.41
N VAL A 618 43.40 -23.17 -1.99
CA VAL A 618 44.52 -23.88 -2.63
C VAL A 618 44.23 -24.02 -4.11
N ILE A 619 45.06 -23.41 -4.94
CA ILE A 619 44.98 -23.52 -6.41
C ILE A 619 45.82 -24.72 -6.86
N GLU A 620 45.20 -25.68 -7.54
CA GLU A 620 45.87 -26.84 -8.11
C GLU A 620 46.37 -26.58 -9.53
N ARG A 621 45.52 -25.92 -10.34
CA ARG A 621 45.83 -25.64 -11.74
C ARG A 621 45.15 -24.37 -12.22
N THR A 622 45.86 -23.62 -13.07
CA THR A 622 45.31 -22.48 -13.79
C THR A 622 45.44 -22.72 -15.30
N ALA A 623 44.34 -22.61 -16.03
CA ALA A 623 44.31 -22.69 -17.48
C ALA A 623 44.84 -21.38 -18.11
N PRO A 624 45.34 -21.41 -19.36
CA PRO A 624 45.78 -20.20 -20.06
C PRO A 624 44.70 -19.12 -20.20
N THR A 625 43.43 -19.50 -20.16
CA THR A 625 42.28 -18.57 -20.22
C THR A 625 42.11 -17.75 -18.94
N GLY A 626 42.63 -18.21 -17.80
CA GLY A 626 42.40 -17.64 -16.48
C GLY A 626 41.59 -18.54 -15.55
N ALA A 627 40.93 -19.57 -16.09
CA ALA A 627 40.15 -20.53 -15.31
C ALA A 627 41.00 -21.28 -14.29
N ARG A 628 40.49 -21.49 -13.07
CA ARG A 628 41.23 -22.06 -11.94
C ARG A 628 40.52 -23.30 -11.41
N ALA A 629 41.27 -24.37 -11.19
CA ALA A 629 40.82 -25.53 -10.43
C ALA A 629 41.58 -25.58 -9.10
N GLY A 630 40.86 -25.82 -8.01
CA GLY A 630 41.41 -25.76 -6.66
C GLY A 630 40.45 -26.29 -5.61
N ARG A 631 40.66 -25.88 -4.37
CA ARG A 631 39.78 -26.17 -3.25
C ARG A 631 39.77 -25.04 -2.22
N ILE A 632 38.62 -24.83 -1.60
CA ILE A 632 38.45 -23.94 -0.45
C ILE A 632 38.18 -24.83 0.76
N VAL A 633 39.08 -24.80 1.74
CA VAL A 633 38.93 -25.51 3.01
C VAL A 633 38.23 -24.58 4.00
N LEU A 634 37.09 -25.02 4.53
CA LEU A 634 36.26 -24.30 5.49
C LEU A 634 36.02 -25.17 6.74
N PRO A 635 35.57 -24.57 7.86
CA PRO A 635 35.29 -25.33 9.08
C PRO A 635 34.28 -26.47 8.91
N HIS A 636 33.23 -26.28 8.11
CA HIS A 636 32.21 -27.31 7.88
C HIS A 636 32.46 -28.19 6.64
N GLY A 637 33.61 -28.07 5.98
CA GLY A 637 33.99 -28.96 4.87
C GLY A 637 34.84 -28.30 3.80
N GLU A 638 35.13 -29.06 2.75
CA GLU A 638 35.92 -28.61 1.61
C GLU A 638 35.03 -28.41 0.39
N ILE A 639 35.24 -27.32 -0.35
CA ILE A 639 34.60 -27.06 -1.64
C ILE A 639 35.65 -27.14 -2.74
N VAL A 640 35.55 -28.12 -3.62
CA VAL A 640 36.46 -28.26 -4.78
C VAL A 640 35.97 -27.35 -5.92
N THR A 641 36.82 -26.43 -6.37
CA THR A 641 36.49 -25.36 -7.31
C THR A 641 36.95 -25.62 -8.76
N PRO A 642 36.26 -25.08 -9.79
CA PRO A 642 35.04 -24.29 -9.70
C PRO A 642 33.83 -25.13 -9.22
N ALA A 643 32.93 -24.49 -8.49
CA ALA A 643 31.72 -25.12 -7.95
C ALA A 643 30.49 -24.24 -8.17
N TYR A 644 29.37 -24.89 -8.49
CA TYR A 644 28.06 -24.27 -8.48
C TYR A 644 27.35 -24.55 -7.16
N LEU A 645 26.77 -23.51 -6.55
CA LEU A 645 26.09 -23.54 -5.26
C LEU A 645 24.59 -23.33 -5.48
N PRO A 646 23.74 -24.33 -5.21
CA PRO A 646 22.30 -24.14 -5.17
C PRO A 646 21.89 -23.08 -4.14
N VAL A 647 20.90 -22.26 -4.49
CA VAL A 647 20.42 -21.16 -3.64
C VAL A 647 19.21 -21.60 -2.82
N ALA A 648 19.45 -21.85 -1.54
CA ALA A 648 18.44 -22.14 -0.53
C ALA A 648 17.98 -20.84 0.17
N GLY A 649 17.38 -19.91 -0.58
CA GLY A 649 17.12 -18.53 -0.11
C GLY A 649 16.41 -18.43 1.24
N ARG A 650 15.43 -19.31 1.50
CA ARG A 650 14.70 -19.39 2.79
C ARG A 650 15.08 -20.62 3.62
N GLY A 651 16.28 -21.14 3.43
CA GLY A 651 16.73 -22.40 4.03
C GLY A 651 16.22 -23.66 3.31
N ALA A 652 15.71 -23.52 2.09
CA ALA A 652 15.32 -24.65 1.24
C ALA A 652 15.47 -24.31 -0.25
N VAL A 653 15.82 -25.31 -1.06
CA VAL A 653 15.67 -25.28 -2.52
C VAL A 653 14.32 -25.92 -2.83
N ALA A 654 13.48 -25.24 -3.61
CA ALA A 654 12.11 -25.68 -3.87
C ALA A 654 12.08 -27.12 -4.40
N GLY A 655 11.31 -28.00 -3.76
CA GLY A 655 11.14 -29.39 -4.17
C GLY A 655 12.31 -30.33 -3.86
N LEU A 656 13.41 -29.85 -3.27
CA LEU A 656 14.58 -30.70 -2.95
C LEU A 656 14.93 -30.67 -1.47
N THR A 657 15.15 -31.85 -0.92
CA THR A 657 15.72 -32.04 0.42
C THR A 657 17.25 -31.83 0.39
N PRO A 658 17.87 -31.48 1.53
CA PRO A 658 19.33 -31.37 1.62
C PRO A 658 20.06 -32.67 1.29
N HIS A 659 19.45 -33.82 1.58
CA HIS A 659 20.04 -35.12 1.20
C HIS A 659 20.08 -35.27 -0.32
N GLU A 660 19.00 -34.92 -1.01
CA GLU A 660 18.96 -34.95 -2.47
C GLU A 660 19.99 -33.97 -3.06
N LEU A 661 20.12 -32.75 -2.51
CA LEU A 661 21.16 -31.81 -2.95
C LEU A 661 22.57 -32.38 -2.80
N THR A 662 22.83 -33.12 -1.72
CA THR A 662 24.10 -33.84 -1.52
C THR A 662 24.29 -34.91 -2.59
N ASP A 663 23.25 -35.69 -2.89
CA ASP A 663 23.27 -36.73 -3.94
C ASP A 663 23.51 -36.15 -5.34
N LEU A 664 23.08 -34.91 -5.59
CA LEU A 664 23.38 -34.18 -6.83
C LEU A 664 24.85 -33.78 -6.95
N GLY A 665 25.61 -33.82 -5.85
CA GLY A 665 27.00 -33.39 -5.77
C GLY A 665 27.18 -31.93 -5.33
N ALA A 666 26.14 -31.28 -4.79
CA ALA A 666 26.28 -29.95 -4.21
C ALA A 666 27.23 -30.03 -3.00
N GLN A 667 28.24 -29.18 -2.98
CA GLN A 667 29.28 -29.17 -1.93
C GLN A 667 29.03 -28.08 -0.87
N ALA A 668 28.22 -27.09 -1.19
CA ALA A 668 27.82 -25.98 -0.33
C ALA A 668 26.49 -25.41 -0.80
N LEU A 669 25.82 -24.63 0.05
CA LEU A 669 24.59 -23.90 -0.28
C LEU A 669 24.75 -22.41 -0.05
N ALA A 670 24.09 -21.62 -0.89
CA ALA A 670 23.90 -20.19 -0.65
C ALA A 670 22.54 -19.95 0.03
N VAL A 671 22.50 -19.11 1.06
CA VAL A 671 21.27 -18.69 1.74
C VAL A 671 21.15 -17.17 1.72
N ASP A 672 19.92 -16.67 1.76
CA ASP A 672 19.64 -15.24 1.83
C ASP A 672 19.45 -14.84 3.30
N LEU A 673 20.42 -14.11 3.84
CA LEU A 673 20.41 -13.66 5.22
C LEU A 673 19.25 -12.72 5.51
N HIS A 674 18.83 -11.90 4.54
CA HIS A 674 17.70 -11.00 4.70
C HIS A 674 16.40 -11.80 4.84
N GLU A 675 16.20 -12.81 3.99
CA GLU A 675 15.02 -13.67 4.08
C GLU A 675 14.99 -14.47 5.39
N LEU A 676 16.13 -15.03 5.83
CA LEU A 676 16.23 -15.77 7.09
C LEU A 676 16.11 -14.90 8.33
N PHE A 677 16.55 -13.63 8.24
CA PHE A 677 16.36 -12.64 9.29
C PHE A 677 14.89 -12.33 9.53
N LEU A 678 14.11 -12.23 8.45
CA LEU A 678 12.66 -11.98 8.55
C LEU A 678 11.90 -13.21 8.99
N GLN A 679 12.24 -14.38 8.45
CA GLN A 679 11.59 -15.64 8.80
C GLN A 679 12.52 -16.82 8.55
N PRO A 680 12.78 -17.68 9.55
CA PRO A 680 12.14 -17.76 10.87
C PRO A 680 12.69 -16.78 11.92
N GLY A 681 13.71 -16.00 11.59
CA GLY A 681 14.37 -15.08 12.51
C GLY A 681 15.67 -15.65 13.10
N PRO A 682 16.62 -14.78 13.46
CA PRO A 682 17.96 -15.18 13.86
C PRO A 682 18.02 -15.94 15.19
N ASP A 683 17.18 -15.56 16.16
CA ASP A 683 17.18 -16.16 17.49
C ASP A 683 16.78 -17.65 17.44
N LEU A 684 15.84 -18.00 16.56
CA LEU A 684 15.41 -19.38 16.38
C LEU A 684 16.52 -20.22 15.74
N ILE A 685 17.16 -19.67 14.70
CA ILE A 685 18.25 -20.35 13.99
C ILE A 685 19.44 -20.57 14.95
N GLU A 686 19.83 -19.54 15.69
CA GLU A 686 20.89 -19.63 16.69
C GLU A 686 20.52 -20.62 17.80
N GLY A 687 19.29 -20.56 18.32
CA GLY A 687 18.79 -21.49 19.35
C GLY A 687 18.73 -22.95 18.88
N ALA A 688 18.50 -23.19 17.58
CA ALA A 688 18.57 -24.51 16.97
C ALA A 688 20.01 -25.02 16.78
N GLY A 689 21.02 -24.16 16.94
CA GLY A 689 22.43 -24.47 16.77
C GLY A 689 22.98 -24.15 15.37
N GLY A 690 22.38 -23.20 14.67
CA GLY A 690 22.82 -22.70 13.36
C GLY A 690 21.99 -23.19 12.18
N ILE A 691 22.11 -22.51 11.04
CA ILE A 691 21.30 -22.73 9.85
C ILE A 691 21.50 -24.12 9.24
N GLY A 692 22.73 -24.65 9.27
CA GLY A 692 23.02 -26.02 8.84
C GLY A 692 22.18 -27.05 9.61
N ARG A 693 22.04 -26.88 10.93
CA ARG A 693 21.23 -27.78 11.76
C ARG A 693 19.74 -27.63 11.51
N VAL A 694 19.25 -26.41 11.28
CA VAL A 694 17.85 -26.14 10.90
C VAL A 694 17.49 -26.83 9.58
N MET A 695 18.37 -26.74 8.59
CA MET A 695 18.15 -27.35 7.29
C MET A 695 18.43 -28.85 7.27
N ALA A 696 19.12 -29.42 8.28
CA ALA A 696 19.77 -30.74 8.20
C ALA A 696 20.83 -30.83 7.08
N TRP A 697 21.61 -29.75 6.91
CA TRP A 697 22.74 -29.63 6.01
C TRP A 697 24.06 -29.58 6.81
N SER A 698 25.01 -30.44 6.48
CA SER A 698 26.27 -30.59 7.23
C SER A 698 27.50 -30.03 6.52
N ALA A 699 27.36 -29.53 5.30
CA ALA A 699 28.46 -28.96 4.52
C ALA A 699 28.46 -27.42 4.63
N PRO A 700 29.44 -26.72 4.03
CA PRO A 700 29.54 -25.28 4.15
C PRO A 700 28.30 -24.51 3.68
N VAL A 701 28.04 -23.37 4.32
CA VAL A 701 26.95 -22.44 3.99
C VAL A 701 27.50 -21.03 3.72
N VAL A 702 27.09 -20.45 2.60
CA VAL A 702 27.40 -19.07 2.21
C VAL A 702 26.17 -18.20 2.49
N GLY A 703 26.30 -17.25 3.42
CA GLY A 703 25.23 -16.29 3.73
C GLY A 703 25.38 -15.00 2.93
N ASP A 704 24.51 -14.80 1.93
CA ASP A 704 24.45 -13.55 1.18
C ASP A 704 23.53 -12.54 1.91
N PRO A 705 23.99 -11.32 2.24
CA PRO A 705 23.14 -10.25 2.77
C PRO A 705 21.94 -9.89 1.88
N GLY A 706 21.90 -10.35 0.62
CA GLY A 706 20.73 -10.26 -0.25
C GLY A 706 20.50 -8.85 -0.83
N LEU A 707 21.45 -7.93 -0.67
CA LEU A 707 21.16 -6.52 -0.87
C LEU A 707 21.14 -6.05 -2.32
N SER A 708 21.85 -6.75 -3.21
CA SER A 708 21.77 -6.55 -4.67
C SER A 708 20.37 -6.84 -5.22
N THR A 709 19.56 -7.66 -4.53
CA THR A 709 18.15 -7.95 -4.82
C THR A 709 17.14 -7.04 -4.10
N VAL A 710 17.57 -6.34 -3.05
CA VAL A 710 16.75 -5.41 -2.25
C VAL A 710 16.87 -3.96 -2.74
N GLY A 711 18.00 -3.59 -3.35
CA GLY A 711 18.28 -2.25 -3.90
C GLY A 711 17.29 -1.70 -4.94
N PRO A 712 16.67 -2.50 -5.84
CA PRO A 712 15.71 -1.98 -6.82
C PRO A 712 14.25 -1.94 -6.34
N ARG A 713 13.93 -2.36 -5.10
CA ARG A 713 12.55 -2.30 -4.57
C ARG A 713 12.28 -0.92 -3.95
N HIS A 714 11.16 -0.30 -4.27
CA HIS A 714 10.83 1.11 -4.00
C HIS A 714 10.77 1.52 -2.49
N ALA A 715 11.02 0.61 -1.55
CA ALA A 715 10.93 0.82 -0.10
C ALA A 715 12.28 0.76 0.66
N THR A 716 13.42 0.68 -0.04
CA THR A 716 14.76 0.56 0.57
C THR A 716 15.46 1.94 0.62
N ARG A 717 15.92 2.38 1.79
CA ARG A 717 16.67 3.64 1.96
C ARG A 717 18.13 3.36 2.31
N ILE A 718 19.03 3.74 1.40
CA ILE A 718 20.48 3.61 1.58
C ILE A 718 21.07 4.93 2.11
N THR A 719 21.85 4.85 3.19
CA THR A 719 22.53 6.00 3.83
C THR A 719 24.00 5.67 4.06
N ASP A 720 24.80 6.58 4.62
CA ASP A 720 26.19 6.23 4.97
C ASP A 720 26.27 5.24 6.15
N GLU A 721 25.22 5.18 6.98
CA GLU A 721 25.16 4.34 8.18
C GLU A 721 24.66 2.92 7.93
N GLY A 722 24.20 2.62 6.72
CA GLY A 722 23.60 1.34 6.39
C GLY A 722 22.32 1.49 5.56
N ILE A 723 21.49 0.46 5.61
CA ILE A 723 20.27 0.33 4.82
C ILE A 723 19.06 0.13 5.72
N ALA A 724 18.04 0.93 5.50
CA ALA A 724 16.71 0.69 6.05
C ALA A 724 15.83 -0.02 5.01
N PHE A 725 15.10 -1.03 5.46
CA PHE A 725 14.14 -1.79 4.66
C PHE A 725 12.92 -2.15 5.51
N ARG A 726 11.84 -2.62 4.87
CA ARG A 726 10.69 -3.20 5.56
C ARG A 726 10.68 -4.70 5.37
N SER A 727 10.30 -5.38 6.44
CA SER A 727 9.96 -6.79 6.38
C SER A 727 8.82 -7.03 5.39
N ARG A 728 8.92 -8.10 4.61
CA ARG A 728 7.85 -8.57 3.73
C ARG A 728 6.91 -9.57 4.41
N VAL A 729 7.29 -10.04 5.60
CA VAL A 729 6.53 -11.06 6.35
C VAL A 729 5.42 -10.36 7.09
N ASP A 730 5.78 -9.26 7.69
CA ASP A 730 4.95 -8.53 8.61
C ASP A 730 4.84 -7.09 8.07
N GLY A 731 5.94 -6.36 7.84
CA GLY A 731 5.90 -4.95 7.40
C GLY A 731 6.76 -4.03 8.27
N SER A 732 7.21 -4.55 9.40
CA SER A 732 8.09 -3.91 10.37
C SER A 732 9.35 -3.31 9.72
N SER A 733 9.76 -2.13 10.21
CA SER A 733 10.92 -1.43 9.68
C SER A 733 12.20 -1.90 10.37
N HIS A 734 13.18 -2.27 9.56
CA HIS A 734 14.49 -2.68 10.02
C HIS A 734 15.57 -1.80 9.42
N HIS A 735 16.69 -1.69 10.13
CA HIS A 735 17.89 -1.04 9.65
C HIS A 735 19.09 -1.96 9.89
N TRP A 736 19.85 -2.23 8.82
CA TRP A 736 21.12 -2.91 8.88
C TRP A 736 22.25 -1.91 8.68
N SER A 737 23.08 -1.78 9.71
CA SER A 737 24.42 -1.23 9.61
C SER A 737 25.35 -2.19 8.85
N PRO A 738 26.49 -1.72 8.32
CA PRO A 738 27.49 -2.58 7.66
C PRO A 738 27.97 -3.76 8.50
N GLU A 739 27.89 -3.65 9.82
CA GLU A 739 28.28 -4.69 10.78
C GLU A 739 27.18 -5.73 11.03
N ASP A 740 25.90 -5.40 10.78
CA ASP A 740 24.78 -6.29 11.10
C ASP A 740 24.77 -7.60 10.29
N PRO A 741 25.01 -7.61 8.97
CA PRO A 741 25.10 -8.87 8.22
C PRO A 741 26.23 -9.78 8.71
N VAL A 742 27.35 -9.21 9.15
CA VAL A 742 28.48 -9.96 9.72
C VAL A 742 28.05 -10.63 11.03
N ARG A 743 27.42 -9.87 11.93
CA ARG A 743 26.86 -10.41 13.19
C ARG A 743 25.83 -11.50 12.92
N LEU A 744 24.96 -11.28 11.95
CA LEU A 744 23.89 -12.20 11.60
C LEU A 744 24.43 -13.52 11.05
N ALA A 745 25.35 -13.46 10.10
CA ALA A 745 25.99 -14.64 9.52
C ALA A 745 26.75 -15.45 10.58
N HIS A 746 27.44 -14.78 11.50
CA HIS A 746 28.11 -15.41 12.63
C HIS A 746 27.11 -16.17 13.51
N ARG A 747 26.02 -15.50 13.94
CA ARG A 747 24.97 -16.10 14.78
C ARG A 747 24.26 -17.27 14.10
N MET A 748 24.08 -17.20 12.78
CA MET A 748 23.49 -18.27 11.98
C MET A 748 24.47 -19.42 11.69
N GLY A 749 25.76 -19.27 12.00
CA GLY A 749 26.77 -20.31 11.78
C GLY A 749 27.14 -20.50 10.31
N CYS A 750 27.13 -19.43 9.50
CA CYS A 750 27.63 -19.47 8.12
C CYS A 750 29.16 -19.56 8.08
N ASP A 751 29.71 -20.19 7.04
CA ASP A 751 31.17 -20.28 6.82
C ASP A 751 31.71 -19.06 6.07
N ILE A 752 30.92 -18.52 5.14
CA ILE A 752 31.27 -17.36 4.34
C ILE A 752 30.12 -16.36 4.40
N THR A 753 30.43 -15.07 4.53
CA THR A 753 29.49 -13.98 4.25
C THR A 753 30.17 -12.87 3.47
N PHE A 754 29.35 -11.94 2.97
CA PHE A 754 29.81 -10.82 2.15
C PHE A 754 29.65 -9.50 2.90
N ALA A 755 30.63 -8.62 2.72
CA ALA A 755 30.50 -7.24 3.15
C ALA A 755 29.34 -6.57 2.40
N LEU A 756 28.58 -5.77 3.13
CA LEU A 756 27.51 -4.98 2.56
C LEU A 756 28.04 -4.01 1.51
N ALA A 757 27.33 -3.87 0.39
CA ALA A 757 27.73 -3.00 -0.72
C ALA A 757 26.56 -2.17 -1.26
N ASP A 758 26.89 -0.96 -1.72
CA ASP A 758 26.00 -0.08 -2.45
C ASP A 758 26.39 -0.15 -3.94
N PRO A 759 25.54 -0.75 -4.80
CA PRO A 759 25.85 -0.91 -6.22
C PRO A 759 26.00 0.43 -6.95
N THR A 760 25.48 1.52 -6.38
CA THR A 760 25.48 2.86 -6.97
C THR A 760 26.63 3.75 -6.48
N ASP A 761 27.26 3.39 -5.35
CA ASP A 761 28.29 4.20 -4.70
C ASP A 761 29.49 3.33 -4.25
N PRO A 762 30.51 3.19 -5.13
CA PRO A 762 31.72 2.43 -4.82
C PRO A 762 32.48 2.98 -3.60
N VAL A 763 32.43 4.29 -3.35
CA VAL A 763 33.16 4.91 -2.23
C VAL A 763 32.48 4.59 -0.90
N ARG A 764 31.14 4.59 -0.88
CA ARG A 764 30.38 4.11 0.28
C ARG A 764 30.60 2.63 0.53
N THR A 765 30.64 1.83 -0.54
CA THR A 765 30.99 0.40 -0.46
C THR A 765 32.35 0.19 0.21
N GLU A 766 33.37 0.98 -0.16
CA GLU A 766 34.68 0.94 0.51
C GLU A 766 34.58 1.28 2.02
N ARG A 767 33.79 2.28 2.41
CA ARG A 767 33.58 2.63 3.84
C ARG A 767 32.89 1.50 4.60
N TRP A 768 31.83 0.94 4.05
CA TRP A 768 31.10 -0.18 4.64
C TRP A 768 31.96 -1.43 4.75
N ALA A 769 32.81 -1.71 3.76
CA ALA A 769 33.73 -2.84 3.80
C ALA A 769 34.77 -2.72 4.93
N ARG A 770 35.27 -1.50 5.23
CA ARG A 770 36.13 -1.25 6.39
C ARG A 770 35.43 -1.53 7.72
N ARG A 771 34.18 -1.08 7.85
CA ARG A 771 33.35 -1.32 9.04
C ARG A 771 33.06 -2.80 9.25
N ALA A 772 32.74 -3.53 8.18
CA ALA A 772 32.53 -4.97 8.21
C ALA A 772 33.81 -5.74 8.63
N LEU A 773 34.98 -5.34 8.13
CA LEU A 773 36.27 -5.92 8.56
C LEU A 773 36.53 -5.69 10.05
N ALA A 774 36.31 -4.48 10.55
CA ALA A 774 36.50 -4.16 11.96
C ALA A 774 35.59 -5.01 12.86
N GLU A 775 34.33 -5.21 12.46
CA GLU A 775 33.40 -6.09 13.18
C GLU A 775 33.86 -7.55 13.16
N ARG A 776 34.20 -8.08 11.98
CA ARG A 776 34.67 -9.47 11.83
C ARG A 776 35.97 -9.72 12.61
N GLY A 777 36.88 -8.75 12.64
CA GLY A 777 38.10 -8.83 13.41
C GLY A 777 37.83 -8.85 14.92
N TRP A 778 36.87 -8.03 15.37
CA TRP A 778 36.42 -8.01 16.76
C TRP A 778 35.78 -9.33 17.19
N GLN A 779 34.85 -9.89 16.40
CA GLN A 779 34.19 -11.15 16.70
C GLN A 779 35.18 -12.32 16.78
N ALA A 780 36.10 -12.42 15.83
CA ALA A 780 37.13 -13.46 15.83
C ALA A 780 38.12 -13.34 17.00
N ALA A 781 38.33 -12.13 17.53
CA ALA A 781 39.15 -11.94 18.73
C ALA A 781 38.44 -12.39 20.02
N ASP A 782 37.10 -12.30 20.08
CA ASP A 782 36.29 -12.59 21.28
C ASP A 782 35.87 -14.08 21.39
N GLY A 783 35.92 -14.85 20.31
CA GLY A 783 35.66 -16.28 20.29
C GLY A 783 36.15 -16.88 18.98
N LYS A 784 36.51 -18.17 18.96
CA LYS A 784 37.06 -18.87 17.77
C LYS A 784 36.00 -18.97 16.66
N ASP A 785 35.83 -17.87 15.94
CA ASP A 785 34.86 -17.67 14.89
C ASP A 785 35.22 -18.47 13.63
N ALA A 786 34.22 -19.10 13.04
CA ALA A 786 34.29 -19.92 11.84
C ALA A 786 33.98 -19.12 10.56
N LEU A 787 33.63 -17.84 10.66
CA LEU A 787 33.19 -17.02 9.55
C LEU A 787 34.34 -16.34 8.78
N SER A 788 34.36 -16.54 7.46
CA SER A 788 35.20 -15.79 6.51
C SER A 788 34.40 -14.64 5.90
N LEU A 789 34.95 -13.43 5.89
CA LEU A 789 34.32 -12.23 5.32
C LEU A 789 34.92 -11.91 3.95
N TRP A 790 34.09 -11.84 2.92
CA TRP A 790 34.49 -11.56 1.55
C TRP A 790 34.00 -10.18 1.11
N ALA A 791 34.80 -9.45 0.34
CA ALA A 791 34.41 -8.13 -0.15
C ALA A 791 33.56 -8.20 -1.42
N VAL A 792 32.68 -7.23 -1.64
CA VAL A 792 31.82 -7.16 -2.82
C VAL A 792 32.32 -6.09 -3.80
N VAL A 793 32.64 -6.52 -5.01
CA VAL A 793 33.09 -5.67 -6.12
C VAL A 793 31.89 -5.22 -6.95
N THR A 794 31.55 -3.93 -6.82
CA THR A 794 30.45 -3.26 -7.53
C THR A 794 30.90 -2.65 -8.86
N GLY A 795 29.99 -2.01 -9.59
CA GLY A 795 30.28 -1.33 -10.86
C GLY A 795 30.09 -2.20 -12.10
N ASP A 796 29.06 -3.06 -12.11
CA ASP A 796 28.72 -3.85 -13.29
C ASP A 796 28.42 -2.95 -14.51
N GLY A 797 28.80 -3.41 -15.70
CA GLY A 797 28.61 -2.66 -16.95
C GLY A 797 29.65 -1.56 -17.26
N ASP A 798 30.45 -1.12 -16.29
CA ASP A 798 31.59 -0.20 -16.54
C ASP A 798 32.95 -0.82 -16.15
N PRO A 799 33.76 -1.24 -17.13
CA PRO A 799 35.06 -1.86 -16.89
C PRO A 799 36.06 -1.02 -16.08
N GLU A 800 35.98 0.31 -16.12
CA GLU A 800 36.92 1.18 -15.41
C GLU A 800 36.49 1.39 -13.96
N THR A 801 35.21 1.70 -13.72
CA THR A 801 34.65 1.77 -12.37
C THR A 801 34.84 0.45 -11.62
N ARG A 802 34.57 -0.69 -12.27
CA ARG A 802 34.75 -2.02 -11.65
C ARG A 802 36.20 -2.31 -11.26
N ARG A 803 37.16 -1.92 -12.13
CA ARG A 803 38.60 -2.00 -11.82
C ARG A 803 39.00 -1.10 -10.66
N SER A 804 38.46 0.12 -10.62
CA SER A 804 38.71 1.05 -9.52
C SER A 804 38.19 0.50 -8.19
N ALA A 805 36.97 -0.05 -8.16
CA ALA A 805 36.39 -0.67 -6.97
C ALA A 805 37.24 -1.85 -6.47
N ALA A 806 37.67 -2.74 -7.38
CA ALA A 806 38.56 -3.85 -7.05
C ALA A 806 39.89 -3.39 -6.42
N ARG A 807 40.53 -2.36 -7.00
CA ARG A 807 41.75 -1.75 -6.42
C ARG A 807 41.51 -1.15 -5.04
N GLY A 808 40.38 -0.48 -4.84
CA GLY A 808 39.98 0.12 -3.56
C GLY A 808 39.86 -0.93 -2.45
N LEU A 809 39.16 -2.03 -2.73
CA LEU A 809 38.96 -3.14 -1.79
C LEU A 809 40.27 -3.88 -1.46
N ARG A 810 41.12 -4.13 -2.47
CA ARG A 810 42.46 -4.69 -2.22
C ARG A 810 43.31 -3.81 -1.32
N ARG A 811 43.29 -2.49 -1.55
CA ARG A 811 44.01 -1.53 -0.70
C ARG A 811 43.52 -1.60 0.75
N ILE A 812 42.21 -1.70 0.96
CA ILE A 812 41.62 -1.88 2.29
C ILE A 812 42.13 -3.17 2.95
N ALA A 813 42.14 -4.29 2.22
CA ALA A 813 42.64 -5.57 2.73
C ALA A 813 44.13 -5.50 3.12
N ASP A 814 44.96 -4.87 2.29
CA ASP A 814 46.39 -4.68 2.55
C ASP A 814 46.65 -3.73 3.75
N GLU A 815 45.82 -2.71 3.94
CA GLU A 815 45.87 -1.83 5.10
C GLU A 815 45.49 -2.58 6.39
N ASP A 816 44.40 -3.34 6.38
CA ASP A 816 43.95 -4.11 7.52
C ASP A 816 44.97 -5.19 7.95
N ARG A 817 45.49 -5.96 6.98
CA ARG A 817 46.55 -6.95 7.25
C ARG A 817 47.82 -6.32 7.84
N ARG A 818 48.23 -5.15 7.35
CA ARG A 818 49.37 -4.40 7.91
C ARG A 818 49.11 -3.92 9.34
N ALA A 819 47.86 -3.62 9.67
CA ALA A 819 47.43 -3.27 11.01
C ALA A 819 47.25 -4.48 11.94
N GLY A 820 47.47 -5.71 11.46
CA GLY A 820 47.31 -6.94 12.23
C GLY A 820 45.95 -7.61 12.13
N GLY A 821 45.08 -7.11 11.26
CA GLY A 821 43.81 -7.74 10.93
C GLY A 821 43.97 -8.89 9.94
N LEU A 822 42.83 -9.43 9.50
CA LEU A 822 42.77 -10.65 8.69
C LEU A 822 42.64 -10.36 7.19
N GLY A 823 42.24 -9.14 6.83
CA GLY A 823 41.82 -8.80 5.47
C GLY A 823 40.59 -9.59 5.02
N PHE A 824 40.27 -9.52 3.73
CA PHE A 824 39.17 -10.29 3.14
C PHE A 824 39.61 -11.73 2.82
N GLY A 825 38.73 -12.69 3.09
CA GLY A 825 38.91 -14.09 2.74
C GLY A 825 38.78 -14.37 1.25
N GLY A 826 38.02 -13.53 0.52
CA GLY A 826 37.76 -13.64 -0.91
C GLY A 826 36.96 -12.45 -1.46
N TYR A 827 36.49 -12.56 -2.71
CA TYR A 827 35.80 -11.47 -3.42
C TYR A 827 34.54 -11.96 -4.13
N ARG A 828 33.42 -11.26 -3.94
CA ARG A 828 32.15 -11.43 -4.67
C ARG A 828 32.00 -10.37 -5.74
N PHE A 829 31.46 -10.75 -6.89
CA PHE A 829 31.20 -9.88 -8.02
C PHE A 829 29.70 -9.68 -8.22
N GLU A 830 29.26 -8.43 -8.35
CA GLU A 830 27.88 -8.13 -8.78
C GLU A 830 27.80 -8.11 -10.31
N GLY A 831 27.08 -9.05 -10.90
CA GLY A 831 26.94 -9.17 -12.36
C GLY A 831 28.19 -9.70 -13.07
N ALA A 832 28.02 -10.26 -14.27
CA ALA A 832 29.05 -10.98 -15.00
C ALA A 832 29.87 -10.13 -15.99
N SER A 833 29.60 -8.82 -16.11
CA SER A 833 30.23 -7.99 -17.14
C SER A 833 31.65 -7.55 -16.78
N ALA A 834 32.58 -7.55 -17.72
CA ALA A 834 33.93 -6.98 -17.52
C ALA A 834 34.74 -7.57 -16.33
N LEU A 835 34.51 -8.84 -15.98
CA LEU A 835 35.16 -9.51 -14.85
C LEU A 835 36.69 -9.52 -14.93
N SER A 836 37.27 -9.89 -16.08
CA SER A 836 38.72 -10.11 -16.23
C SER A 836 39.55 -8.89 -15.85
N GLY A 837 39.06 -7.69 -16.16
CA GLY A 837 39.74 -6.44 -15.83
C GLY A 837 39.81 -6.21 -14.33
N ALA A 838 38.68 -6.37 -13.63
CA ALA A 838 38.62 -6.21 -12.18
C ALA A 838 39.40 -7.32 -11.45
N ILE A 839 39.31 -8.55 -11.94
CA ILE A 839 40.03 -9.71 -11.41
C ILE A 839 41.56 -9.50 -11.42
N ALA A 840 42.11 -8.87 -12.46
CA ALA A 840 43.53 -8.59 -12.57
C ALA A 840 44.06 -7.64 -11.47
N GLU A 841 43.18 -6.86 -10.84
CA GLU A 841 43.54 -5.93 -9.76
C GLU A 841 43.57 -6.61 -8.38
N LEU A 842 42.93 -7.77 -8.22
CA LEU A 842 42.77 -8.48 -6.95
C LEU A 842 43.90 -9.49 -6.69
N GLU A 843 44.01 -9.95 -5.44
CA GLU A 843 44.97 -10.99 -5.07
C GLU A 843 44.67 -12.33 -5.77
N ALA A 844 45.71 -12.93 -6.36
CA ALA A 844 45.57 -14.14 -7.17
C ALA A 844 45.32 -15.41 -6.33
N ASP A 845 45.73 -15.40 -5.07
CA ASP A 845 45.57 -16.47 -4.07
C ASP A 845 44.26 -16.39 -3.30
N ARG A 846 43.34 -15.49 -3.70
CA ARG A 846 42.01 -15.38 -3.10
C ARG A 846 40.92 -15.98 -4.00
N PRO A 847 39.92 -16.66 -3.41
CA PRO A 847 38.78 -17.20 -4.12
C PRO A 847 37.84 -16.08 -4.55
N ARG A 848 37.07 -16.37 -5.59
CA ARG A 848 36.20 -15.43 -6.31
C ARG A 848 34.82 -16.05 -6.48
N TYR A 849 33.80 -15.24 -6.20
CA TYR A 849 32.40 -15.62 -6.21
C TYR A 849 31.63 -14.77 -7.21
N LEU A 850 30.82 -15.39 -8.07
CA LEU A 850 29.85 -14.68 -8.91
C LEU A 850 28.44 -15.08 -8.51
N ALA A 851 27.63 -14.08 -8.16
CA ALA A 851 26.24 -14.29 -7.78
C ALA A 851 25.30 -14.21 -8.99
N ALA A 852 24.15 -14.89 -8.89
CA ALA A 852 22.98 -14.70 -9.74
C ALA A 852 23.17 -15.02 -11.23
N VAL A 853 23.90 -16.09 -11.55
CA VAL A 853 24.04 -16.55 -12.94
C VAL A 853 22.71 -17.04 -13.50
N THR A 854 22.45 -16.65 -14.76
CA THR A 854 21.18 -16.86 -15.46
C THR A 854 21.16 -18.11 -16.34
N GLY A 855 22.34 -18.63 -16.72
CA GLY A 855 22.43 -19.75 -17.64
C GLY A 855 23.82 -20.39 -17.74
N PRO A 856 23.95 -21.51 -18.46
CA PRO A 856 25.20 -22.26 -18.57
C PRO A 856 26.31 -21.49 -19.29
N ALA A 857 25.96 -20.62 -20.25
CA ALA A 857 26.95 -19.83 -20.97
C ALA A 857 27.65 -18.81 -20.07
N GLU A 858 26.87 -18.11 -19.25
CA GLU A 858 27.38 -17.17 -18.26
C GLU A 858 28.19 -17.87 -17.17
N LEU A 859 27.76 -19.07 -16.73
CA LEU A 859 28.54 -19.92 -15.81
C LEU A 859 29.93 -20.24 -16.37
N LEU A 860 30.00 -20.72 -17.63
CA LEU A 860 31.28 -21.06 -18.26
C LEU A 860 32.13 -19.82 -18.53
N ALA A 861 31.54 -18.70 -18.92
CA ALA A 861 32.26 -17.44 -19.10
C ALA A 861 32.86 -16.93 -17.77
N ALA A 862 32.13 -17.07 -16.66
CA ALA A 862 32.62 -16.72 -15.33
C ALA A 862 33.80 -17.61 -14.91
N ILE A 863 33.69 -18.93 -15.12
CA ILE A 863 34.80 -19.87 -14.87
C ILE A 863 36.00 -19.49 -15.74
N GLU A 864 35.78 -19.15 -17.02
CA GLU A 864 36.84 -18.75 -17.94
C GLU A 864 37.56 -17.48 -17.47
N ALA A 865 36.81 -16.50 -16.93
CA ALA A 865 37.34 -15.29 -16.32
C ALA A 865 38.10 -15.55 -14.99
N GLY A 866 38.01 -16.77 -14.45
CA GLY A 866 38.72 -17.20 -13.24
C GLY A 866 37.92 -17.09 -11.95
N VAL A 867 36.58 -17.12 -12.02
CA VAL A 867 35.67 -17.26 -10.86
C VAL A 867 35.66 -18.71 -10.36
N ASP A 868 35.62 -18.93 -9.05
CA ASP A 868 35.71 -20.26 -8.43
C ASP A 868 34.39 -20.75 -7.82
N LEU A 869 33.56 -19.85 -7.31
CA LEU A 869 32.24 -20.17 -6.75
C LEU A 869 31.18 -19.40 -7.52
N ILE A 870 30.10 -20.08 -7.89
CA ILE A 870 29.03 -19.53 -8.71
C ILE A 870 27.70 -19.96 -8.12
N ASP A 871 26.75 -19.05 -7.99
CA ASP A 871 25.38 -19.38 -7.59
C ASP A 871 24.35 -18.84 -8.58
N GLY A 872 23.09 -19.21 -8.38
CA GLY A 872 21.98 -18.53 -9.05
C GLY A 872 20.64 -19.21 -8.80
N THR A 873 19.56 -18.43 -8.77
CA THR A 873 18.20 -18.97 -8.62
C THR A 873 17.58 -19.43 -9.94
N ALA A 874 18.24 -19.17 -11.08
CA ALA A 874 17.69 -19.44 -12.41
C ALA A 874 17.30 -20.91 -12.62
N PRO A 875 18.08 -21.92 -12.17
CA PRO A 875 17.71 -23.33 -12.31
C PRO A 875 16.37 -23.69 -11.67
N ALA A 876 16.17 -23.33 -10.39
CA ALA A 876 14.91 -23.56 -9.67
C ALA A 876 13.75 -22.74 -10.25
N ARG A 877 13.95 -21.46 -10.59
CA ARG A 877 12.89 -20.61 -11.17
C ARG A 877 12.47 -21.04 -12.56
N ALA A 878 13.41 -21.52 -13.38
CA ALA A 878 13.12 -22.12 -14.68
C ALA A 878 12.27 -23.37 -14.51
N ALA A 879 12.59 -24.21 -13.51
CA ALA A 879 11.83 -25.42 -13.22
C ALA A 879 10.37 -25.13 -12.81
N GLU A 880 10.13 -24.09 -12.01
CA GLU A 880 8.77 -23.61 -11.66
C GLU A 880 7.94 -23.22 -12.90
N GLN A 881 8.61 -22.75 -13.96
CA GLN A 881 7.97 -22.34 -15.22
C GLN A 881 7.88 -23.49 -16.24
N GLY A 882 8.33 -24.70 -15.89
CA GLY A 882 8.37 -25.84 -16.82
C GLY A 882 9.56 -25.85 -17.77
N HIS A 883 10.57 -25.01 -17.55
CA HIS A 883 11.77 -24.99 -18.36
C HIS A 883 12.88 -25.86 -17.73
N VAL A 884 13.52 -26.70 -18.54
CA VAL A 884 14.71 -27.47 -18.13
C VAL A 884 15.92 -27.17 -19.00
N PHE A 885 17.08 -27.09 -18.36
CA PHE A 885 18.36 -26.93 -19.06
C PHE A 885 18.85 -28.29 -19.56
N THR A 886 19.19 -28.36 -20.84
CA THR A 886 19.72 -29.57 -21.47
C THR A 886 20.98 -29.25 -22.25
N THR A 887 21.77 -30.26 -22.57
CA THR A 887 22.96 -30.12 -23.42
C THR A 887 22.65 -29.62 -24.84
N ASP A 888 21.40 -29.74 -25.29
CA ASP A 888 20.93 -29.25 -26.59
C ASP A 888 20.24 -27.86 -26.51
N GLY A 889 20.18 -27.27 -25.32
CA GLY A 889 19.53 -25.97 -25.07
C GLY A 889 18.45 -26.03 -23.98
N VAL A 890 17.65 -24.97 -23.87
CA VAL A 890 16.52 -24.92 -22.91
C VAL A 890 15.31 -25.59 -23.54
N LEU A 891 14.73 -26.55 -22.81
CA LEU A 891 13.53 -27.28 -23.21
C LEU A 891 12.33 -26.77 -22.41
N ASP A 892 11.27 -26.37 -23.10
CA ASP A 892 9.98 -26.05 -22.50
C ASP A 892 9.11 -27.31 -22.39
N LEU A 893 8.97 -27.83 -21.17
CA LEU A 893 8.17 -29.02 -20.88
C LEU A 893 6.67 -28.74 -20.86
N THR A 894 6.24 -27.48 -20.99
CA THR A 894 4.82 -27.14 -21.16
C THR A 894 4.37 -27.23 -22.62
N ASP A 895 5.31 -27.36 -23.57
CA ASP A 895 5.02 -27.47 -25.00
C ASP A 895 4.17 -28.73 -25.31
N PRO A 896 2.94 -28.57 -25.85
CA PRO A 896 2.08 -29.68 -26.25
C PRO A 896 2.71 -30.66 -27.25
N ALA A 897 3.74 -30.24 -28.00
CA ALA A 897 4.47 -31.10 -28.93
C ALA A 897 5.20 -32.26 -28.21
N LEU A 898 5.45 -32.13 -26.90
CA LEU A 898 6.17 -33.13 -26.11
C LEU A 898 5.29 -34.27 -25.57
N ARG A 899 3.96 -34.24 -25.79
CA ARG A 899 3.01 -35.28 -25.32
C ARG A 899 3.38 -36.70 -25.73
N GLU A 900 4.05 -36.87 -26.86
CA GLU A 900 4.50 -38.16 -27.40
C GLU A 900 6.04 -38.27 -27.44
N ASP A 901 6.77 -37.34 -26.81
CA ASP A 901 8.22 -37.37 -26.75
C ASP A 901 8.69 -38.27 -25.59
N PHE A 902 8.90 -39.55 -25.88
CA PHE A 902 9.36 -40.54 -24.90
C PHE A 902 10.88 -40.51 -24.65
N ARG A 903 11.61 -39.53 -25.17
CA ARG A 903 13.03 -39.36 -24.87
C ARG A 903 13.22 -38.86 -23.42
N PRO A 904 14.39 -39.10 -22.80
CA PRO A 904 14.75 -38.46 -21.53
C PRO A 904 14.73 -36.94 -21.62
N LEU A 905 14.67 -36.25 -20.48
CA LEU A 905 14.76 -34.78 -20.41
C LEU A 905 15.98 -34.26 -21.18
N ASP A 906 17.15 -34.81 -20.88
CA ASP A 906 18.39 -34.56 -21.61
C ASP A 906 18.99 -35.88 -22.15
N PRO A 907 18.72 -36.24 -23.41
CA PRO A 907 19.19 -37.50 -24.00
C PRO A 907 20.72 -37.64 -24.03
N ASN A 908 21.44 -36.53 -24.11
CA ASN A 908 22.90 -36.49 -24.15
C ASN A 908 23.51 -36.22 -22.76
N GLY A 909 22.72 -35.70 -21.82
CA GLY A 909 23.12 -35.33 -20.46
C GLY A 909 23.86 -36.45 -19.74
N ARG A 910 23.35 -37.69 -19.77
CA ARG A 910 24.01 -38.83 -19.13
C ARG A 910 25.46 -39.05 -19.57
N ARG A 911 25.77 -38.77 -20.83
CA ARG A 911 27.12 -38.93 -21.40
C ARG A 911 28.03 -37.75 -21.05
N VAL A 912 27.48 -36.54 -20.97
CA VAL A 912 28.23 -35.29 -20.81
C VAL A 912 28.41 -34.92 -19.34
N LEU A 913 27.36 -35.06 -18.55
CA LEU A 913 27.24 -34.59 -17.16
C LEU A 913 27.18 -35.74 -16.15
N GLY A 914 26.95 -36.98 -16.61
CA GLY A 914 26.83 -38.16 -15.76
C GLY A 914 25.38 -38.56 -15.54
N ALA A 915 25.17 -39.73 -14.94
CA ALA A 915 23.82 -40.26 -14.73
C ALA A 915 23.12 -39.54 -13.58
N HIS A 916 21.82 -39.30 -13.75
CA HIS A 916 20.97 -38.66 -12.76
C HIS A 916 19.65 -39.42 -12.59
N ARG A 917 19.01 -39.27 -11.42
CA ARG A 917 17.74 -39.95 -11.13
C ARG A 917 16.61 -39.53 -12.07
N THR A 918 16.69 -38.34 -12.68
CA THR A 918 15.68 -37.90 -13.65
C THR A 918 15.84 -38.55 -15.03
N ASP A 919 16.94 -39.26 -15.30
CA ASP A 919 17.19 -39.94 -16.58
C ASP A 919 16.15 -41.02 -16.91
N GLY A 920 15.47 -41.53 -15.88
CA GLY A 920 14.40 -42.52 -16.02
C GLY A 920 13.04 -41.95 -16.43
N PHE A 921 12.88 -40.62 -16.42
CA PHE A 921 11.63 -39.96 -16.76
C PHE A 921 11.67 -39.41 -18.18
N THR A 922 10.57 -39.58 -18.90
CA THR A 922 10.42 -39.09 -20.28
C THR A 922 9.90 -37.66 -20.29
N ARG A 923 10.21 -36.92 -21.36
CA ARG A 923 9.65 -35.58 -21.59
C ARG A 923 8.13 -35.60 -21.61
N ALA A 924 7.54 -36.60 -22.26
CA ALA A 924 6.09 -36.83 -22.27
C ALA A 924 5.50 -37.00 -20.87
N TYR A 925 6.18 -37.74 -19.99
CA TYR A 925 5.71 -37.93 -18.62
C TYR A 925 5.79 -36.64 -17.80
N VAL A 926 6.90 -35.91 -17.88
CA VAL A 926 7.04 -34.65 -17.13
C VAL A 926 6.12 -33.56 -17.70
N HIS A 927 5.94 -33.49 -19.02
CA HIS A 927 4.93 -32.66 -19.67
C HIS A 927 3.52 -32.99 -19.15
N HIS A 928 3.19 -34.29 -19.06
CA HIS A 928 1.93 -34.72 -18.48
C HIS A 928 1.78 -34.26 -17.02
N LEU A 929 2.83 -34.33 -16.19
CA LEU A 929 2.78 -33.85 -14.81
C LEU A 929 2.56 -32.32 -14.74
N PHE A 930 3.15 -31.52 -15.62
CA PHE A 930 2.85 -30.09 -15.70
C PHE A 930 1.42 -29.82 -16.15
N ALA A 931 0.95 -30.54 -17.17
CA ALA A 931 -0.44 -30.43 -17.62
C ALA A 931 -1.43 -30.85 -16.51
N ALA A 932 -1.02 -31.79 -15.65
CA ALA A 932 -1.77 -32.27 -14.49
C ALA A 932 -1.62 -31.38 -13.24
N ASN A 933 -0.81 -30.32 -13.29
CA ASN A 933 -0.44 -29.46 -12.14
C ASN A 933 0.07 -30.26 -10.93
N GLU A 934 0.81 -31.33 -11.19
CA GLU A 934 1.39 -32.18 -10.15
C GLU A 934 2.69 -31.56 -9.64
N GLY A 935 2.79 -31.34 -8.32
CA GLY A 935 4.00 -30.76 -7.69
C GLY A 935 5.27 -31.58 -7.94
N LEU A 936 5.12 -32.86 -8.29
CA LEU A 936 6.23 -33.71 -8.73
C LEU A 936 6.89 -33.18 -10.03
N ALA A 937 6.17 -32.48 -10.91
CA ALA A 937 6.74 -31.89 -12.13
C ALA A 937 7.86 -30.89 -11.78
N VAL A 938 7.54 -29.92 -10.91
CA VAL A 938 8.49 -28.91 -10.44
C VAL A 938 9.65 -29.56 -9.69
N THR A 939 9.38 -30.59 -8.89
CA THR A 939 10.41 -31.35 -8.17
C THR A 939 11.39 -32.04 -9.12
N LEU A 940 10.90 -32.72 -10.16
CA LEU A 940 11.74 -33.39 -11.15
C LEU A 940 12.53 -32.40 -12.00
N CYS A 941 11.92 -31.29 -12.40
CA CYS A 941 12.59 -30.23 -13.15
C CYS A 941 13.66 -29.53 -12.31
N THR A 942 13.38 -29.26 -11.03
CA THR A 942 14.36 -28.64 -10.13
C THR A 942 15.52 -29.60 -9.89
N ALA A 943 15.23 -30.89 -9.62
CA ALA A 943 16.27 -31.92 -9.49
C ALA A 943 17.16 -31.97 -10.74
N HIS A 944 16.55 -31.95 -11.94
CA HIS A 944 17.27 -31.97 -13.21
C HIS A 944 18.13 -30.72 -13.41
N ASN A 945 17.57 -29.54 -13.20
CA ASN A 945 18.26 -28.27 -13.43
C ASN A 945 19.40 -28.07 -12.43
N GLU A 946 19.18 -28.34 -11.15
CA GLU A 946 20.24 -28.26 -10.12
C GLU A 946 21.36 -29.26 -10.42
N HIS A 947 21.01 -30.50 -10.80
CA HIS A 947 22.01 -31.48 -11.25
C HIS A 947 22.83 -30.97 -12.43
N PHE A 948 22.15 -30.41 -13.44
CA PHE A 948 22.78 -29.91 -14.65
C PHE A 948 23.88 -28.89 -14.35
N PHE A 949 23.61 -27.90 -13.49
CA PHE A 949 24.57 -26.85 -13.15
C PHE A 949 25.70 -27.36 -12.24
N VAL A 950 25.38 -28.18 -11.23
CA VAL A 950 26.39 -28.80 -10.35
C VAL A 950 27.35 -29.68 -11.15
N ALA A 951 26.82 -30.53 -12.03
CA ALA A 951 27.60 -31.41 -12.89
C ALA A 951 28.40 -30.65 -13.95
N LEU A 952 27.84 -29.56 -14.51
CA LEU A 952 28.53 -28.71 -15.48
C LEU A 952 29.78 -28.06 -14.87
N ALA A 953 29.67 -27.50 -13.65
CA ALA A 953 30.81 -26.96 -12.92
C ALA A 953 31.86 -28.05 -12.61
N ALA A 954 31.41 -29.27 -12.26
CA ALA A 954 32.31 -30.40 -12.04
C ALA A 954 33.05 -30.85 -13.31
N ALA A 955 32.37 -30.89 -14.45
CA ALA A 955 32.97 -31.22 -15.74
C ALA A 955 33.95 -30.12 -16.21
N ALA A 956 33.60 -28.84 -16.00
CA ALA A 956 34.48 -27.70 -16.24
C ALA A 956 35.77 -27.82 -15.42
N ARG A 957 35.65 -28.14 -14.13
CA ARG A 957 36.78 -28.37 -13.23
C ARG A 957 37.72 -29.46 -13.75
N GLU A 958 37.18 -30.59 -14.17
CA GLU A 958 37.98 -31.69 -14.71
C GLU A 958 38.65 -31.32 -16.05
N ALA A 959 37.96 -30.55 -16.89
CA ALA A 959 38.55 -30.02 -18.13
C ALA A 959 39.70 -29.03 -17.85
N ILE A 960 39.61 -28.20 -16.80
CA ILE A 960 40.72 -27.34 -16.36
C ILE A 960 41.89 -28.19 -15.89
N ARG A 961 41.63 -29.18 -15.03
CA ARG A 961 42.65 -30.13 -14.53
C ARG A 961 43.36 -30.88 -15.63
N ASN A 962 42.68 -31.20 -16.72
CA ASN A 962 43.24 -31.89 -17.88
C ASN A 962 43.79 -30.96 -18.97
N GLY A 963 43.63 -29.64 -18.83
CA GLY A 963 44.07 -28.66 -19.84
C GLY A 963 43.24 -28.66 -21.13
N THR A 964 41.99 -29.13 -21.08
CA THR A 964 41.07 -29.23 -22.22
C THR A 964 39.90 -28.25 -22.14
N TYR A 965 39.89 -27.35 -21.15
CA TYR A 965 38.79 -26.42 -20.87
C TYR A 965 38.25 -25.64 -22.08
N PRO A 966 39.07 -24.98 -22.94
CA PRO A 966 38.53 -24.20 -24.06
C PRO A 966 37.70 -25.05 -25.04
N ARG A 967 38.16 -26.27 -25.32
CA ARG A 967 37.44 -27.22 -26.19
C ARG A 967 36.16 -27.71 -25.52
N PHE A 968 36.20 -27.95 -24.22
CA PHE A 968 35.03 -28.33 -23.44
C PHE A 968 33.96 -27.23 -23.47
N ALA A 969 34.32 -26.00 -23.12
CA ALA A 969 33.38 -24.87 -23.11
C ALA A 969 32.76 -24.64 -24.50
N GLU A 970 33.58 -24.63 -25.56
CA GLU A 970 33.10 -24.50 -26.94
C GLU A 970 32.13 -25.63 -27.34
N SER A 971 32.39 -26.87 -26.89
CA SER A 971 31.52 -28.01 -27.20
C SER A 971 30.14 -27.92 -26.55
N VAL A 972 30.08 -27.44 -25.30
CA VAL A 972 28.81 -27.26 -24.57
C VAL A 972 28.02 -26.09 -25.17
N LEU A 973 28.69 -24.98 -25.48
CA LEU A 973 28.04 -23.80 -26.08
C LEU A 973 27.50 -24.04 -27.49
N ARG A 974 28.18 -24.88 -28.29
CA ARG A 974 27.68 -25.30 -29.62
C ARG A 974 26.49 -26.25 -29.53
N GLY A 975 26.45 -27.10 -28.51
CA GLY A 975 25.32 -28.01 -28.25
C GLY A 975 24.06 -27.23 -27.86
N ALA A 976 24.19 -26.21 -27.00
CA ALA A 976 23.09 -25.45 -26.42
C ALA A 976 22.29 -24.53 -27.39
N GLY A 977 22.56 -24.59 -28.71
CA GLY A 977 21.93 -23.72 -29.71
C GLY A 977 22.48 -22.28 -29.69
N GLY A 978 23.12 -21.87 -30.78
CA GLY A 978 23.83 -20.58 -30.90
C GLY A 978 22.97 -19.30 -30.93
N GLU A 979 21.80 -19.27 -30.28
CA GLU A 979 20.95 -18.06 -30.18
C GLU A 979 21.06 -17.31 -28.85
N LEU A 980 21.90 -17.76 -27.91
CA LEU A 980 22.14 -17.05 -26.62
C LEU A 980 23.21 -15.94 -26.70
N VAL A 981 23.56 -15.48 -27.91
CA VAL A 981 24.44 -14.32 -28.12
C VAL A 981 23.72 -13.31 -29.02
N SER A 982 22.80 -12.54 -28.44
CA SER A 982 22.38 -11.23 -28.96
C SER A 982 22.08 -10.28 -27.82
#